data_AF-A0A4Z2FRE6-F1
#
_entry.id   AF-A0A4Z2FRE6-F1
#
_cell.length_a   1.000
_cell.length_b   1.000
_cell.length_c   1.000
_cell.angle_alpha   90.00
_cell.angle_beta   90.00
_cell.angle_gamma   90.00
#
_symmetry.space_group_name_H-M   'P 1'
#
loop_
_entity.id
_entity.type
_entity.pdbx_description
1 polymer ?
#
loop_
_entity_poly.entity_id
_entity_poly.type
_entity_poly.pdbx_seq_one_letter_code
_entity_poly.pdbx_strand_id
1 'polypeptide(L)'
;MLFTRTASEDSGHDSASLKVPTSCIPSELMEMALKKWLTTHGPEEEEAWRGQYVLRVSHCLEFLCGDQPLIEYKYIRTCMQAKESPRLTLVHTSTVQAMFDKEISTIGAVVARKSSNPPLPLPPKRRVPTVSPVIRAQMKHAAPPGLPPRQVQTCVWDVSSPFKIVLVNGSKVNAEETAKVQVRAGLFHGTELLCKPAVSSESSGRSDHTWKDSTLEFDLSVCDLPRMTRLCFAIYAVMDKVKKQKSTKNAHINKYQTIRKAGKVHYPIAWVNTMVFDYKGQLKTGDIILHCWSSFPDELEEMLNPIGTIQTNPYTENATALHINFPEYSPHAIVFPPFDKILEKAAEIARASDCISIGRGGKKFHIELKEIMERDPLSQLCENEKDLIWTLRHDCRENFPQSLPKLLLSVKWSKHEDMAQLQALLQIWPKLSPRDALELLDFNYPDQYVREYAVGCLRDMSEEELSQYLLQLVQVLRYEPYYDCALTHFLLQRAQGNRKIGHFLFWHLRSEIHMPAVSVQFALILEAYCRGSIPHIEVLKKQVEALSKLKSVNELIKLGTIKTARSKTKEAMLTKEAMMTCLRQSGYSETLSDLHSPLNPNILLSGINVERCRYMDSKMKPLWIVYNNKLLGGDTLGIIFKNGDDLRQDMLTLQILRLMDLLWKEANLDLRIVPYGCLATGDRSGLIEVVSSADTIANIQLTSSNVAAAAAFNKDALLNWLKERNTG
;
A
#
# COMPACT_ATOMS: atom_id res chain seq x y z
N MET A 1 28.20 9.90 27.19
CA MET A 1 27.68 8.61 26.69
C MET A 1 27.84 7.55 27.77
N LEU A 2 26.84 6.71 27.95
CA LEU A 2 26.86 5.56 28.84
C LEU A 2 27.16 4.30 28.01
N PHE A 3 28.16 3.53 28.42
CA PHE A 3 28.61 2.30 27.77
C PHE A 3 28.27 1.12 28.65
N THR A 4 27.78 0.04 28.07
CA THR A 4 27.72 -1.27 28.72
C THR A 4 28.46 -2.29 27.86
N ARG A 5 29.29 -3.14 28.47
CA ARG A 5 29.82 -4.33 27.80
C ARG A 5 29.00 -5.52 28.30
N THR A 6 28.50 -6.36 27.40
CA THR A 6 27.87 -7.63 27.77
C THR A 6 28.87 -8.74 27.55
N ALA A 7 29.42 -9.29 28.63
CA ALA A 7 30.16 -10.55 28.60
C ALA A 7 29.13 -11.69 28.83
N SER A 8 28.58 -12.25 27.76
CA SER A 8 27.51 -13.28 27.76
C SER A 8 26.14 -12.83 28.30
N GLU A 9 25.08 -13.57 27.90
CA GLU A 9 23.67 -13.25 28.21
C GLU A 9 23.30 -13.33 29.71
N ASP A 10 24.20 -13.82 30.58
CA ASP A 10 23.91 -14.13 31.99
C ASP A 10 24.83 -13.45 33.04
N SER A 11 25.71 -12.50 32.66
CA SER A 11 26.57 -11.80 33.64
C SER A 11 26.34 -10.27 33.67
N GLY A 12 26.46 -9.69 34.86
CA GLY A 12 26.03 -8.33 35.21
C GLY A 12 26.52 -7.22 34.26
N HIS A 13 25.68 -6.22 34.04
CA HIS A 13 25.98 -5.06 33.19
C HIS A 13 26.96 -4.11 33.88
N ASP A 14 28.26 -4.27 33.65
CA ASP A 14 29.21 -3.21 33.96
C ASP A 14 29.02 -2.04 32.98
N SER A 15 28.70 -0.88 33.56
CA SER A 15 28.46 0.34 32.81
C SER A 15 29.53 1.40 33.09
N ALA A 16 29.97 2.10 32.04
CA ALA A 16 30.97 3.14 32.12
C ALA A 16 30.51 4.40 31.40
N SER A 17 30.68 5.57 32.01
CA SER A 17 30.40 6.86 31.35
C SER A 17 31.65 7.40 30.66
N LEU A 18 31.55 7.79 29.38
CA LEU A 18 32.60 8.54 28.67
C LEU A 18 32.08 9.90 28.21
N LYS A 19 32.95 10.91 28.32
CA LYS A 19 32.79 12.21 27.68
C LYS A 19 33.58 12.19 26.38
N VAL A 20 32.91 12.46 25.27
CA VAL A 20 33.51 12.47 23.94
C VAL A 20 32.96 13.67 23.15
N PRO A 21 33.74 14.25 22.23
CA PRO A 21 33.26 15.30 21.35
C PRO A 21 32.22 14.75 20.37
N THR A 22 31.33 15.61 19.86
CA THR A 22 30.31 15.26 18.86
C THR A 22 30.90 14.85 17.51
N SER A 23 32.14 15.28 17.24
CA SER A 23 32.93 14.93 16.06
C SER A 23 33.64 13.59 16.18
N CYS A 24 33.65 12.96 17.36
CA CYS A 24 34.23 11.63 17.54
C CYS A 24 33.49 10.64 16.63
N ILE A 25 34.20 9.61 16.15
CA ILE A 25 33.66 8.56 15.30
C ILE A 25 33.46 7.26 16.08
N PRO A 26 32.59 6.33 15.63
CA PRO A 26 32.36 5.05 16.29
C PRO A 26 33.63 4.25 16.63
N SER A 27 34.61 4.17 15.74
CA SER A 27 35.87 3.45 15.99
C SER A 27 36.68 4.03 17.16
N GLU A 28 36.89 5.35 17.18
CA GLU A 28 37.53 6.06 18.31
C GLU A 28 36.76 5.83 19.62
N LEU A 29 35.44 5.90 19.57
CA LEU A 29 34.58 5.69 20.72
C LEU A 29 34.74 4.29 21.31
N MET A 30 34.82 3.27 20.46
CA MET A 30 35.08 1.89 20.86
C MET A 30 36.46 1.74 21.50
N GLU A 31 37.51 2.34 20.92
CA GLU A 31 38.85 2.31 21.51
C GLU A 31 38.89 2.95 22.90
N MET A 32 38.23 4.10 23.08
CA MET A 32 38.12 4.77 24.38
C MET A 32 37.37 3.92 25.41
N ALA A 33 36.28 3.27 24.99
CA ALA A 33 35.49 2.39 25.85
C ALA A 33 36.27 1.15 26.29
N LEU A 34 37.01 0.53 25.37
CA LEU A 34 37.86 -0.63 25.67
C LEU A 34 39.02 -0.28 26.59
N LYS A 35 39.72 0.84 26.34
CA LYS A 35 40.80 1.33 27.22
C LYS A 35 40.29 1.53 28.66
N LYS A 36 39.13 2.16 28.82
CA LYS A 36 38.52 2.37 30.15
C LYS A 36 38.11 1.05 30.82
N TRP A 37 37.67 0.07 30.04
CA TRP A 37 37.35 -1.24 30.57
C TRP A 37 38.61 -1.98 31.07
N LEU A 38 39.69 -1.96 30.28
CA LEU A 38 40.98 -2.57 30.63
C LEU A 38 41.59 -1.97 31.89
N THR A 39 41.47 -0.66 32.09
CA THR A 39 41.91 -0.03 33.36
C THR A 39 41.16 -0.54 34.59
N THR A 40 39.98 -1.14 34.39
CA THR A 40 39.13 -1.65 35.46
C THR A 40 39.27 -3.17 35.66
N HIS A 41 39.72 -3.92 34.63
CA HIS A 41 39.70 -5.40 34.61
C HIS A 41 41.07 -6.07 34.38
N GLY A 42 42.14 -5.31 34.08
CA GLY A 42 43.51 -5.82 33.92
C GLY A 42 43.95 -6.06 32.46
N PRO A 43 45.27 -6.18 32.18
CA PRO A 43 45.85 -6.13 30.84
C PRO A 43 46.03 -7.49 30.12
N GLU A 44 45.45 -8.61 30.58
CA GLU A 44 45.65 -9.93 29.93
C GLU A 44 45.08 -10.04 28.51
N GLU A 45 44.39 -9.00 28.04
CA GLU A 45 43.65 -8.93 26.80
C GLU A 45 44.05 -7.64 26.06
N GLU A 46 45.29 -7.48 25.55
CA GLU A 46 45.71 -6.22 24.89
C GLU A 46 45.79 -6.30 23.34
N GLU A 47 46.08 -7.46 22.74
CA GLU A 47 46.54 -7.52 21.34
C GLU A 47 45.46 -7.82 20.27
N ALA A 48 44.21 -8.15 20.61
CA ALA A 48 43.26 -8.74 19.63
C ALA A 48 42.07 -7.87 19.15
N TRP A 49 41.79 -6.70 19.73
CA TRP A 49 40.42 -6.13 19.70
C TRP A 49 40.03 -5.25 18.51
N ARG A 50 41.00 -4.78 17.71
CA ARG A 50 40.69 -3.86 16.60
C ARG A 50 39.83 -4.56 15.56
N GLY A 51 38.60 -4.07 15.39
CA GLY A 51 37.62 -4.63 14.46
C GLY A 51 36.78 -5.81 14.99
N GLN A 52 36.91 -6.16 16.27
CA GLN A 52 36.15 -7.26 16.89
C GLN A 52 34.83 -6.82 17.55
N TYR A 53 34.54 -5.52 17.58
CA TYR A 53 33.32 -4.99 18.20
C TYR A 53 32.55 -4.09 17.26
N VAL A 54 31.24 -4.01 17.52
CA VAL A 54 30.33 -3.03 16.94
C VAL A 54 29.52 -2.37 18.06
N LEU A 55 29.13 -1.12 17.83
CA LEU A 55 28.29 -0.38 18.77
C LEU A 55 26.82 -0.61 18.45
N ARG A 56 26.10 -1.20 19.40
CA ARG A 56 24.64 -1.33 19.36
C ARG A 56 24.01 -0.27 20.25
N VAL A 57 22.88 0.29 19.84
CA VAL A 57 22.00 1.04 20.74
C VAL A 57 21.51 0.11 21.85
N SER A 58 21.62 0.51 23.12
CA SER A 58 21.43 -0.46 24.22
C SER A 58 20.03 -1.05 24.28
N HIS A 59 19.00 -0.29 23.89
CA HIS A 59 17.59 -0.68 24.05
C HIS A 59 16.94 -1.31 22.80
N CYS A 60 17.69 -1.48 21.70
CA CYS A 60 17.17 -2.03 20.44
C CYS A 60 18.27 -2.68 19.58
N LEU A 61 17.88 -3.41 18.54
CA LEU A 61 18.76 -3.97 17.52
C LEU A 61 19.07 -2.93 16.42
N GLU A 62 19.63 -1.80 16.83
CA GLU A 62 20.13 -0.76 15.94
C GLU A 62 21.62 -0.59 16.19
N PHE A 63 22.41 -0.48 15.12
CA PHE A 63 23.87 -0.48 15.20
C PHE A 63 24.42 0.80 14.57
N LEU A 64 25.49 1.34 15.15
CA LEU A 64 26.23 2.46 14.60
C LEU A 64 27.36 1.86 13.75
N CYS A 65 27.16 1.90 12.44
CA CYS A 65 28.12 1.38 11.45
C CYS A 65 28.75 2.53 10.64
N GLY A 66 29.98 2.32 10.17
CA GLY A 66 30.77 3.35 9.46
C GLY A 66 31.47 4.32 10.41
N ASP A 67 32.39 5.11 9.88
CA ASP A 67 33.17 6.11 10.62
C ASP A 67 32.72 7.53 10.25
N GLN A 68 31.45 7.82 10.48
CA GLN A 68 30.92 9.18 10.41
C GLN A 68 30.94 9.84 11.79
N PRO A 69 30.98 11.18 11.89
CA PRO A 69 30.83 11.88 13.16
C PRO A 69 29.58 11.43 13.91
N LEU A 70 29.70 11.19 15.22
CA LEU A 70 28.61 10.65 16.03
C LEU A 70 27.31 11.47 15.94
N ILE A 71 27.41 12.79 15.76
CA ILE A 71 26.26 13.68 15.61
C ILE A 71 25.40 13.41 14.36
N GLU A 72 25.96 12.74 13.35
CA GLU A 72 25.24 12.39 12.13
C GLU A 72 24.24 11.25 12.36
N TYR A 73 24.52 10.35 13.29
CA TYR A 73 23.61 9.25 13.65
C TYR A 73 22.33 9.77 14.28
N LYS A 74 21.19 9.35 13.71
CA LYS A 74 19.85 9.76 14.16
C LYS A 74 19.63 9.56 15.66
N TYR A 75 20.06 8.41 16.19
CA TYR A 75 19.95 8.09 17.62
C TYR A 75 20.69 9.12 18.48
N ILE A 76 21.95 9.40 18.16
CA ILE A 76 22.78 10.35 18.92
C ILE A 76 22.18 11.75 18.87
N ARG A 77 21.77 12.21 17.67
CA ARG A 77 21.13 13.52 17.50
C ARG A 77 19.86 13.64 18.34
N THR A 78 19.03 12.60 18.35
CA THR A 78 17.80 12.54 19.15
C THR A 78 18.10 12.67 20.64
N CYS A 79 19.07 11.90 21.16
CA CYS A 79 19.48 11.99 22.55
C CYS A 79 20.02 13.39 22.91
N MET A 80 20.87 13.97 22.07
CA MET A 80 21.43 15.31 22.29
C MET A 80 20.33 16.38 22.37
N GLN A 81 19.35 16.34 21.46
CA GLN A 81 18.21 17.27 21.48
C GLN A 81 17.32 17.07 22.71
N ALA A 82 17.18 15.83 23.19
CA ALA A 82 16.45 15.50 24.42
C ALA A 82 17.26 15.80 25.70
N LYS A 83 18.53 16.22 25.57
CA LYS A 83 19.49 16.33 26.69
C LYS A 83 19.67 15.03 27.47
N GLU A 84 19.48 13.90 26.80
CA GLU A 84 19.67 12.56 27.34
C GLU A 84 21.05 12.03 26.97
N SER A 85 21.64 11.21 27.84
CA SER A 85 22.89 10.53 27.52
C SER A 85 22.65 9.33 26.61
N PRO A 86 23.26 9.27 25.41
CA PRO A 86 23.19 8.08 24.58
C PRO A 86 23.71 6.86 25.33
N ARG A 87 22.98 5.74 25.21
CA ARG A 87 23.31 4.44 25.79
C ARG A 87 23.67 3.48 24.68
N LEU A 88 24.93 3.05 24.67
CA LEU A 88 25.48 2.14 23.68
C LEU A 88 26.04 0.90 24.36
N THR A 89 25.96 -0.22 23.66
CA THR A 89 26.48 -1.51 24.10
C THR A 89 27.54 -1.99 23.12
N LEU A 90 28.73 -2.33 23.64
CA LEU A 90 29.78 -2.99 22.85
C LEU A 90 29.39 -4.45 22.64
N VAL A 91 29.15 -4.81 21.39
CA VAL A 91 28.77 -6.17 20.98
C VAL A 91 29.91 -6.76 20.18
N HIS A 92 30.37 -7.95 20.57
CA HIS A 92 31.42 -8.65 19.84
C HIS A 92 30.90 -9.12 18.47
N THR A 93 31.72 -9.01 17.43
CA THR A 93 31.32 -9.33 16.05
C THR A 93 30.91 -10.79 15.89
N SER A 94 31.46 -11.71 16.69
CA SER A 94 31.01 -13.12 16.70
C SER A 94 29.54 -13.29 17.09
N THR A 95 28.97 -12.40 17.92
CA THR A 95 27.54 -12.43 18.25
C THR A 95 26.69 -12.08 17.04
N VAL A 96 27.11 -11.07 16.27
CA VAL A 96 26.44 -10.68 15.01
C VAL A 96 26.61 -11.78 13.96
N GLN A 97 27.80 -12.36 13.86
CA GLN A 97 28.07 -13.49 12.97
C GLN A 97 27.19 -14.69 13.32
N ALA A 98 27.03 -15.03 14.60
CA ALA A 98 26.16 -16.13 15.02
C ALA A 98 24.69 -15.88 14.66
N MET A 99 24.22 -14.63 14.69
CA MET A 99 22.87 -14.27 14.22
C MET A 99 22.74 -14.54 12.71
N PHE A 100 23.74 -14.14 11.92
CA PHE A 100 23.78 -14.37 10.48
C PHE A 100 23.85 -15.87 10.14
N ASP A 101 24.75 -16.62 10.79
CA ASP A 101 24.93 -18.06 10.58
C ASP A 101 23.64 -18.85 10.89
N LYS A 102 22.89 -18.44 11.92
CA LYS A 102 21.59 -19.02 12.25
C LYS A 102 20.56 -18.80 11.13
N GLU A 103 20.53 -17.60 10.55
CA GLU A 103 19.64 -17.29 9.42
C GLU A 103 20.04 -18.09 8.17
N ILE A 104 21.33 -18.16 7.85
CA ILE A 104 21.85 -18.95 6.72
C ILE A 104 21.56 -20.44 6.89
N SER A 105 21.75 -20.98 8.10
CA SER A 105 21.42 -22.37 8.42
C SER A 105 19.93 -22.68 8.21
N THR A 106 19.06 -21.74 8.59
CA THR A 106 17.61 -21.85 8.38
C THR A 106 17.25 -21.89 6.89
N ILE A 107 17.90 -21.04 6.08
CA ILE A 107 17.75 -21.07 4.61
C ILE A 107 18.21 -22.43 4.05
N GLY A 108 19.41 -22.88 4.44
CA GLY A 108 19.97 -24.16 4.02
C GLY A 108 19.07 -25.35 4.34
N ALA A 109 18.48 -25.39 5.54
CA ALA A 109 17.56 -26.44 5.96
C ALA A 109 16.29 -26.49 5.10
N VAL A 110 15.75 -25.34 4.70
CA VAL A 110 14.55 -25.27 3.84
C VAL A 110 14.87 -25.63 2.39
N VAL A 111 16.02 -25.20 1.87
CA VAL A 111 16.47 -25.54 0.51
C VAL A 111 16.76 -27.04 0.39
N ALA A 112 17.44 -27.63 1.38
CA ALA A 112 17.76 -29.06 1.40
C ALA A 112 16.50 -29.95 1.45
N ARG A 113 15.42 -29.52 2.14
CA ARG A 113 14.13 -30.22 2.15
C ARG A 113 13.42 -30.26 0.79
N LYS A 114 13.77 -29.35 -0.14
CA LYS A 114 13.12 -29.24 -1.46
C LYS A 114 13.77 -30.10 -2.56
N SER A 115 14.95 -30.70 -2.32
CA SER A 115 15.57 -31.59 -3.33
C SER A 115 14.89 -32.96 -3.43
N SER A 116 14.10 -33.37 -2.44
CA SER A 116 13.37 -34.66 -2.44
C SER A 116 11.95 -34.59 -3.03
N ASN A 117 11.49 -33.40 -3.43
CA ASN A 117 10.29 -33.18 -4.25
C ASN A 117 10.27 -31.71 -4.70
N PRO A 118 10.74 -31.37 -5.92
CA PRO A 118 10.43 -30.05 -6.46
C PRO A 118 8.91 -29.92 -6.53
N PRO A 119 8.30 -28.76 -6.22
CA PRO A 119 6.98 -28.51 -6.77
C PRO A 119 7.17 -28.58 -8.28
N LEU A 120 6.69 -29.66 -8.89
CA LEU A 120 6.47 -29.66 -10.33
C LEU A 120 5.70 -28.37 -10.61
N PRO A 121 6.15 -27.49 -11.52
CA PRO A 121 5.19 -26.59 -12.12
C PRO A 121 4.12 -27.52 -12.66
N LEU A 122 2.93 -27.50 -12.03
CA LEU A 122 1.79 -28.22 -12.58
C LEU A 122 1.74 -27.77 -14.05
N PRO A 123 1.88 -28.67 -15.03
CA PRO A 123 1.66 -28.27 -16.41
C PRO A 123 0.30 -27.57 -16.41
N PRO A 124 0.17 -26.39 -17.03
CA PRO A 124 -1.11 -25.72 -17.08
C PRO A 124 -2.10 -26.77 -17.56
N LYS A 125 -3.13 -27.08 -16.74
CA LYS A 125 -4.23 -27.93 -17.20
C LYS A 125 -4.67 -27.28 -18.50
N ARG A 126 -4.33 -27.90 -19.63
CA ARG A 126 -4.88 -27.54 -20.93
C ARG A 126 -6.38 -27.70 -20.75
N ARG A 127 -7.07 -26.61 -20.41
CA ARG A 127 -8.48 -26.50 -20.77
C ARG A 127 -8.45 -26.54 -22.28
N VAL A 128 -8.84 -27.69 -22.80
CA VAL A 128 -9.14 -27.85 -24.22
C VAL A 128 -10.16 -26.75 -24.53
N PRO A 129 -9.87 -25.79 -25.41
CA PRO A 129 -10.92 -24.93 -25.92
C PRO A 129 -11.89 -25.87 -26.62
N THR A 130 -13.16 -25.84 -26.23
CA THR A 130 -14.26 -26.43 -26.99
C THR A 130 -14.34 -25.69 -28.33
N VAL A 131 -13.47 -26.07 -29.26
CA VAL A 131 -13.60 -25.73 -30.67
C VAL A 131 -14.56 -26.75 -31.27
N SER A 132 -15.66 -26.27 -31.84
CA SER A 132 -16.62 -27.08 -32.58
C SER A 132 -15.93 -27.96 -33.64
N PRO A 133 -16.44 -29.17 -33.96
CA PRO A 133 -15.73 -30.16 -34.79
C PRO A 133 -15.52 -29.80 -36.27
N VAL A 134 -15.85 -28.58 -36.69
CA VAL A 134 -15.98 -28.21 -38.12
C VAL A 134 -14.66 -27.72 -38.74
N ILE A 135 -13.64 -27.37 -37.96
CA ILE A 135 -12.38 -26.79 -38.50
C ILE A 135 -11.17 -27.69 -38.23
N ARG A 136 -11.28 -28.99 -38.54
CA ARG A 136 -10.12 -29.92 -38.50
C ARG A 136 -9.77 -30.54 -39.85
N ALA A 137 -10.44 -30.14 -40.93
CA ALA A 137 -10.31 -30.77 -42.25
C ALA A 137 -9.39 -30.02 -43.24
N GLN A 138 -8.83 -28.85 -42.92
CA GLN A 138 -8.01 -28.09 -43.85
C GLN A 138 -6.75 -27.55 -43.19
N MET A 139 -5.74 -28.40 -42.99
CA MET A 139 -4.33 -28.00 -42.86
C MET A 139 -3.46 -29.27 -42.87
N LYS A 140 -3.27 -29.82 -44.07
CA LYS A 140 -2.13 -30.69 -44.39
C LYS A 140 -1.43 -30.02 -45.56
N HIS A 141 -0.33 -29.32 -45.32
CA HIS A 141 0.88 -29.31 -46.17
C HIS A 141 2.02 -28.54 -45.47
N ALA A 142 3.02 -29.33 -45.05
CA ALA A 142 4.47 -29.09 -44.91
C ALA A 142 5.06 -27.77 -44.36
N ALA A 143 5.77 -27.89 -43.22
CA ALA A 143 6.97 -27.11 -42.89
C ALA A 143 7.97 -28.00 -42.08
N PRO A 144 9.30 -27.74 -42.13
CA PRO A 144 10.34 -28.62 -41.56
C PRO A 144 10.45 -28.55 -40.03
N PRO A 145 11.11 -29.52 -39.36
CA PRO A 145 11.14 -29.62 -37.91
C PRO A 145 12.27 -28.78 -37.29
N GLY A 146 11.97 -27.94 -36.29
CA GLY A 146 13.02 -27.33 -35.46
C GLY A 146 12.65 -26.08 -34.64
N LEU A 147 11.59 -25.35 -35.00
CA LEU A 147 11.09 -24.21 -34.23
C LEU A 147 9.56 -24.34 -34.12
N PRO A 148 8.93 -24.01 -32.98
CA PRO A 148 7.47 -23.96 -32.90
C PRO A 148 6.98 -22.99 -33.98
N PRO A 149 5.95 -23.33 -34.77
CA PRO A 149 5.42 -22.41 -35.77
C PRO A 149 5.06 -21.10 -35.06
N ARG A 150 5.66 -19.98 -35.50
CA ARG A 150 5.21 -18.64 -35.08
C ARG A 150 3.72 -18.60 -35.36
N GLN A 151 2.89 -18.63 -34.30
CA GLN A 151 1.48 -18.37 -34.45
C GLN A 151 1.36 -17.02 -35.14
N VAL A 152 0.75 -16.99 -36.31
CA VAL A 152 0.42 -15.75 -36.99
C VAL A 152 -0.45 -14.96 -36.01
N GLN A 153 0.02 -13.78 -35.63
CA GLN A 153 -0.66 -12.87 -34.72
C GLN A 153 -0.97 -11.59 -35.48
N THR A 154 -2.13 -11.01 -35.23
CA THR A 154 -2.57 -9.74 -35.85
C THR A 154 -2.22 -8.59 -34.92
N CYS A 155 -1.66 -7.50 -35.43
CA CYS A 155 -1.43 -6.30 -34.62
C CYS A 155 -2.77 -5.61 -34.38
N VAL A 156 -2.99 -5.09 -33.17
CA VAL A 156 -4.23 -4.33 -32.88
C VAL A 156 -4.41 -3.13 -33.82
N TRP A 157 -3.31 -2.48 -34.23
CA TRP A 157 -3.32 -1.33 -35.14
C TRP A 157 -3.83 -1.65 -36.55
N ASP A 158 -3.85 -2.93 -36.94
CA ASP A 158 -4.35 -3.37 -38.25
C ASP A 158 -5.89 -3.53 -38.27
N VAL A 159 -6.57 -3.33 -37.14
CA VAL A 159 -8.01 -3.58 -36.97
C VAL A 159 -8.77 -2.26 -36.85
N SER A 160 -9.27 -1.74 -37.97
CA SER A 160 -9.96 -0.44 -38.02
C SER A 160 -11.44 -0.47 -37.62
N SER A 161 -12.01 -1.66 -37.39
CA SER A 161 -13.43 -1.80 -37.02
C SER A 161 -13.72 -1.19 -35.63
N PRO A 162 -14.94 -0.68 -35.39
CA PRO A 162 -15.33 -0.17 -34.07
C PRO A 162 -15.30 -1.27 -33.01
N PHE A 163 -14.89 -0.89 -31.80
CA PHE A 163 -14.92 -1.78 -30.64
C PHE A 163 -16.36 -2.02 -30.21
N LYS A 164 -16.72 -3.27 -29.91
CA LYS A 164 -18.07 -3.65 -29.52
C LYS A 164 -18.05 -4.82 -28.55
N ILE A 165 -19.07 -4.91 -27.72
CA ILE A 165 -19.29 -5.99 -26.75
C ILE A 165 -20.71 -6.50 -26.89
N VAL A 166 -20.90 -7.82 -26.76
CA VAL A 166 -22.23 -8.41 -26.76
C VAL A 166 -22.64 -8.75 -25.32
N LEU A 167 -23.75 -8.17 -24.86
CA LEU A 167 -24.41 -8.52 -23.61
C LEU A 167 -25.21 -9.81 -23.81
N VAL A 168 -24.78 -10.89 -23.18
CA VAL A 168 -25.46 -12.19 -23.30
C VAL A 168 -26.66 -12.23 -22.36
N ASN A 169 -26.43 -12.06 -21.05
CA ASN A 169 -27.49 -11.93 -20.05
C ASN A 169 -26.97 -11.33 -18.74
N GLY A 170 -27.89 -10.92 -17.87
CA GLY A 170 -27.63 -10.61 -16.47
C GLY A 170 -28.41 -11.58 -15.59
N SER A 171 -27.80 -12.06 -14.52
CA SER A 171 -28.44 -12.97 -13.55
C SER A 171 -28.22 -12.47 -12.12
N LYS A 172 -29.12 -12.87 -11.21
CA LYS A 172 -29.12 -12.44 -9.80
C LYS A 172 -29.10 -10.92 -9.65
N VAL A 173 -29.80 -10.20 -10.54
CA VAL A 173 -30.00 -8.76 -10.42
C VAL A 173 -31.07 -8.52 -9.37
N ASN A 174 -30.78 -7.70 -8.35
CA ASN A 174 -31.76 -7.37 -7.32
C ASN A 174 -32.44 -6.04 -7.66
N ALA A 175 -33.54 -6.11 -8.43
CA ALA A 175 -34.36 -4.97 -8.82
C ALA A 175 -35.84 -5.19 -8.47
N GLU A 176 -36.58 -4.11 -8.27
CA GLU A 176 -38.05 -4.19 -8.13
C GLU A 176 -38.68 -4.69 -9.43
N GLU A 177 -39.77 -5.46 -9.34
CA GLU A 177 -40.43 -6.08 -10.49
C GLU A 177 -40.98 -5.07 -11.52
N THR A 178 -41.33 -3.86 -11.05
CA THR A 178 -41.81 -2.76 -11.87
C THR A 178 -40.68 -1.91 -12.46
N ALA A 179 -39.44 -2.10 -12.00
CA ALA A 179 -38.30 -1.34 -12.47
C ALA A 179 -37.77 -1.89 -13.80
N LYS A 180 -37.28 -0.99 -14.65
CA LYS A 180 -36.61 -1.38 -15.90
C LYS A 180 -35.10 -1.36 -15.69
N VAL A 181 -34.42 -2.46 -16.01
CA VAL A 181 -32.98 -2.59 -15.81
C VAL A 181 -32.22 -2.32 -17.09
N GLN A 182 -31.18 -1.50 -16.98
CA GLN A 182 -30.24 -1.18 -18.05
C GLN A 182 -28.79 -1.44 -17.61
N VAL A 183 -27.92 -1.63 -18.60
CA VAL A 183 -26.47 -1.70 -18.43
C VAL A 183 -25.86 -0.51 -19.15
N ARG A 184 -25.05 0.27 -18.43
CA ARG A 184 -24.20 1.30 -19.01
C ARG A 184 -22.76 0.78 -19.04
N ALA A 185 -22.08 0.97 -20.15
CA ALA A 185 -20.69 0.57 -20.34
C ALA A 185 -19.85 1.76 -20.83
N GLY A 186 -18.63 1.89 -20.32
CA GLY A 186 -17.68 2.91 -20.75
C GLY A 186 -16.27 2.34 -20.91
N LEU A 187 -15.50 2.93 -21.82
CA LEU A 187 -14.09 2.64 -22.04
C LEU A 187 -13.25 3.74 -21.39
N PHE A 188 -12.36 3.34 -20.49
CA PHE A 188 -11.53 4.27 -19.73
C PHE A 188 -10.04 3.98 -19.88
N HIS A 189 -9.25 5.05 -19.88
CA HIS A 189 -7.82 5.04 -19.66
C HIS A 189 -7.54 5.85 -18.39
N GLY A 190 -7.44 5.15 -17.24
CA GLY A 190 -7.33 5.81 -15.95
C GLY A 190 -8.66 6.47 -15.59
N THR A 191 -8.65 7.78 -15.37
CA THR A 191 -9.86 8.58 -15.16
C THR A 191 -10.48 9.09 -16.46
N GLU A 192 -9.73 9.09 -17.58
CA GLU A 192 -10.19 9.61 -18.86
C GLU A 192 -11.17 8.63 -19.54
N LEU A 193 -12.31 9.17 -19.95
CA LEU A 193 -13.30 8.46 -20.76
C LEU A 193 -12.92 8.57 -22.25
N LEU A 194 -12.61 7.44 -22.88
CA LEU A 194 -12.06 7.40 -24.24
C LEU A 194 -13.09 7.73 -25.33
N CYS A 195 -14.37 7.44 -25.09
CA CYS A 195 -15.47 7.71 -26.00
C CYS A 195 -16.80 7.77 -25.24
N LYS A 196 -17.88 8.19 -25.91
CA LYS A 196 -19.21 8.25 -25.29
C LYS A 196 -19.62 6.86 -24.74
N PRO A 197 -20.19 6.77 -23.50
CA PRO A 197 -20.59 5.48 -22.94
C PRO A 197 -21.78 4.89 -23.70
N ALA A 198 -21.75 3.58 -23.93
CA ALA A 198 -22.85 2.82 -24.51
C ALA A 198 -23.87 2.44 -23.43
N VAL A 199 -25.15 2.36 -23.80
CA VAL A 199 -26.25 2.01 -22.89
C VAL A 199 -27.16 1.01 -23.56
N SER A 200 -27.47 -0.08 -22.85
CA SER A 200 -28.36 -1.13 -23.34
C SER A 200 -29.80 -0.65 -23.48
N SER A 201 -30.60 -1.41 -24.24
CA SER A 201 -32.06 -1.36 -24.17
C SER A 201 -32.58 -1.56 -22.73
N GLU A 202 -33.80 -1.10 -22.44
CA GLU A 202 -34.49 -1.39 -21.17
C GLU A 202 -34.93 -2.87 -21.15
N SER A 203 -34.67 -3.58 -20.05
CA SER A 203 -35.18 -4.93 -19.80
C SER A 203 -36.12 -4.96 -18.60
N SER A 204 -37.15 -5.82 -18.66
CA SER A 204 -38.06 -6.10 -17.56
C SER A 204 -37.81 -7.52 -17.07
N GLY A 205 -37.79 -7.70 -15.75
CA GLY A 205 -37.46 -8.99 -15.12
C GLY A 205 -37.21 -8.79 -13.63
N ARG A 206 -37.27 -9.89 -12.88
CA ARG A 206 -37.06 -9.87 -11.43
C ARG A 206 -35.60 -10.15 -11.04
N SER A 207 -34.98 -11.13 -11.69
CA SER A 207 -33.63 -11.62 -11.39
C SER A 207 -32.75 -11.77 -12.62
N ASP A 208 -33.34 -12.30 -13.69
CA ASP A 208 -32.65 -12.64 -14.93
C ASP A 208 -33.13 -11.71 -16.04
N HIS A 209 -32.15 -11.13 -16.73
CA HIS A 209 -32.35 -10.08 -17.71
C HIS A 209 -31.67 -10.46 -19.01
N THR A 210 -32.38 -10.32 -20.12
CA THR A 210 -31.83 -10.41 -21.48
C THR A 210 -32.22 -9.14 -22.22
N TRP A 211 -31.26 -8.53 -22.91
CA TRP A 211 -31.46 -7.27 -23.60
C TRP A 211 -31.71 -7.50 -25.09
N LYS A 212 -32.71 -6.80 -25.67
CA LYS A 212 -33.11 -6.98 -27.07
C LYS A 212 -32.05 -6.50 -28.05
N ASP A 213 -31.43 -5.36 -27.72
CA ASP A 213 -30.22 -4.89 -28.39
C ASP A 213 -29.03 -5.25 -27.50
N SER A 214 -28.44 -6.40 -27.80
CA SER A 214 -27.36 -6.97 -27.02
C SER A 214 -25.99 -6.40 -27.37
N THR A 215 -25.82 -5.78 -28.53
CA THR A 215 -24.50 -5.28 -28.96
C THR A 215 -24.31 -3.84 -28.53
N LEU A 216 -23.36 -3.62 -27.63
CA LEU A 216 -22.88 -2.29 -27.28
C LEU A 216 -21.71 -1.93 -28.19
N GLU A 217 -21.95 -1.04 -29.16
CA GLU A 217 -20.91 -0.48 -30.03
C GLU A 217 -20.39 0.84 -29.44
N PHE A 218 -19.07 1.01 -29.50
CA PHE A 218 -18.37 2.19 -29.00
C PHE A 218 -17.82 2.99 -30.18
N ASP A 219 -17.89 4.32 -30.08
CA ASP A 219 -17.33 5.26 -31.05
C ASP A 219 -15.80 5.37 -30.87
N LEU A 220 -15.12 4.23 -31.01
CA LEU A 220 -13.68 4.06 -30.92
C LEU A 220 -13.27 2.78 -31.67
N SER A 221 -12.33 2.91 -32.61
CA SER A 221 -11.81 1.76 -33.36
C SER A 221 -10.90 0.88 -32.50
N VAL A 222 -10.85 -0.42 -32.82
CA VAL A 222 -9.99 -1.38 -32.10
C VAL A 222 -8.51 -0.96 -32.14
N CYS A 223 -8.04 -0.44 -33.28
CA CYS A 223 -6.69 0.08 -33.46
C CYS A 223 -6.31 1.22 -32.51
N ASP A 224 -7.29 1.97 -32.02
CA ASP A 224 -7.07 3.14 -31.16
C ASP A 224 -7.23 2.83 -29.66
N LEU A 225 -7.43 1.56 -29.28
CA LEU A 225 -7.50 1.16 -27.88
C LEU A 225 -6.12 1.22 -27.21
N PRO A 226 -5.93 2.05 -26.16
CA PRO A 226 -4.74 1.94 -25.31
C PRO A 226 -4.56 0.55 -24.72
N ARG A 227 -3.29 0.16 -24.49
CA ARG A 227 -2.93 -1.10 -23.82
C ARG A 227 -3.66 -1.28 -22.49
N MET A 228 -3.85 -0.19 -21.74
CA MET A 228 -4.42 -0.19 -20.39
C MET A 228 -5.91 0.18 -20.36
N THR A 229 -6.61 -0.02 -21.49
CA THR A 229 -8.06 0.22 -21.57
C THR A 229 -8.85 -0.67 -20.61
N ARG A 230 -9.66 -0.01 -19.78
CA ARG A 230 -10.63 -0.62 -18.87
C ARG A 230 -12.02 -0.52 -19.48
N LEU A 231 -12.74 -1.64 -19.49
CA LEU A 231 -14.15 -1.70 -19.79
C LEU A 231 -14.91 -1.73 -18.46
N CYS A 232 -15.68 -0.68 -18.20
CA CYS A 232 -16.40 -0.46 -16.96
C CYS A 232 -17.90 -0.58 -17.19
N PHE A 233 -18.59 -1.36 -16.35
CA PHE A 233 -20.03 -1.57 -16.41
C PHE A 233 -20.72 -1.07 -15.14
N ALA A 234 -21.93 -0.54 -15.32
CA ALA A 234 -22.88 -0.27 -14.25
C ALA A 234 -24.26 -0.80 -14.63
N ILE A 235 -24.82 -1.63 -13.76
CA ILE A 235 -26.19 -2.14 -13.83
C ILE A 235 -27.04 -1.25 -12.94
N TYR A 236 -28.12 -0.69 -13.49
CA TYR A 236 -29.01 0.21 -12.75
C TYR A 236 -30.47 -0.01 -13.13
N ALA A 237 -31.35 0.23 -12.16
CA ALA A 237 -32.79 0.27 -12.35
C ALA A 237 -33.24 1.69 -12.70
N VAL A 238 -34.22 1.78 -13.58
CA VAL A 238 -34.88 3.01 -14.01
C VAL A 238 -36.32 2.95 -13.55
N MET A 239 -36.73 3.96 -12.79
CA MET A 239 -38.09 4.11 -12.28
C MET A 239 -38.66 5.47 -12.65
N ASP A 240 -39.96 5.50 -12.94
CA ASP A 240 -40.69 6.75 -13.13
C ASP A 240 -40.90 7.47 -11.79
N LYS A 241 -40.93 8.81 -11.81
CA LYS A 241 -41.22 9.61 -10.62
C LYS A 241 -42.61 9.26 -10.07
N VAL A 242 -42.67 8.59 -8.92
CA VAL A 242 -43.91 8.51 -8.14
C VAL A 242 -44.19 9.89 -7.52
N LYS A 243 -45.33 10.51 -7.86
CA LYS A 243 -45.84 11.68 -7.13
C LYS A 243 -46.03 11.26 -5.66
N LYS A 244 -45.21 11.79 -4.74
CA LYS A 244 -45.34 11.51 -3.30
C LYS A 244 -46.77 11.79 -2.83
N GLN A 245 -47.51 10.75 -2.43
CA GLN A 245 -48.52 10.92 -1.39
C GLN A 245 -47.79 11.21 -0.07
N LYS A 246 -48.27 12.20 0.68
CA LYS A 246 -47.78 12.51 2.03
C LYS A 246 -47.97 11.28 2.91
N SER A 247 -46.88 10.59 3.25
CA SER A 247 -46.86 9.54 4.27
C SER A 247 -45.71 9.79 5.23
N THR A 248 -46.08 9.73 6.51
CA THR A 248 -45.31 10.03 7.71
C THR A 248 -44.24 8.99 8.02
N LYS A 249 -43.06 9.48 8.42
CA LYS A 249 -42.02 8.81 9.23
C LYS A 249 -41.69 7.35 8.86
N ASN A 250 -40.69 7.16 8.00
CA ASN A 250 -39.72 6.06 8.07
C ASN A 250 -38.37 6.53 7.55
N ALA A 251 -37.43 6.80 8.46
CA ALA A 251 -36.12 7.42 8.19
C ALA A 251 -35.04 6.43 7.70
N HIS A 252 -35.40 5.24 7.19
CA HIS A 252 -34.44 4.17 6.90
C HIS A 252 -34.29 3.76 5.42
N ILE A 253 -34.91 4.46 4.45
CA ILE A 253 -34.92 4.01 3.04
C ILE A 253 -33.93 4.76 2.11
N ASN A 254 -33.33 5.89 2.53
CA ASN A 254 -32.38 6.61 1.65
C ASN A 254 -30.92 6.27 1.95
N LYS A 255 -30.52 5.01 1.73
CA LYS A 255 -29.10 4.60 1.80
C LYS A 255 -28.43 4.44 0.43
N TYR A 256 -29.17 4.69 -0.65
CA TYR A 256 -28.68 4.55 -2.02
C TYR A 256 -28.70 5.90 -2.73
N GLN A 257 -27.57 6.28 -3.30
CA GLN A 257 -27.42 7.48 -4.10
C GLN A 257 -28.30 7.34 -5.35
N THR A 258 -29.22 8.28 -5.56
CA THR A 258 -30.13 8.26 -6.72
C THR A 258 -29.75 9.36 -7.69
N ILE A 259 -29.50 9.01 -8.94
CA ILE A 259 -29.19 9.98 -9.98
C ILE A 259 -30.49 10.37 -10.67
N ARG A 260 -30.82 11.67 -10.65
CA ARG A 260 -32.04 12.21 -11.25
C ARG A 260 -31.70 12.80 -12.61
N LYS A 261 -32.25 12.22 -13.69
CA LYS A 261 -32.06 12.74 -15.04
C LYS A 261 -33.38 12.67 -15.81
N ALA A 262 -33.75 13.76 -16.47
CA ALA A 262 -34.92 13.85 -17.37
C ALA A 262 -36.26 13.31 -16.78
N GLY A 263 -36.52 13.55 -15.49
CA GLY A 263 -37.77 13.13 -14.84
C GLY A 263 -37.83 11.66 -14.39
N LYS A 264 -36.83 10.85 -14.72
CA LYS A 264 -36.65 9.47 -14.24
C LYS A 264 -35.65 9.41 -13.08
N VAL A 265 -35.79 8.38 -12.24
CA VAL A 265 -34.86 8.08 -11.14
C VAL A 265 -34.02 6.87 -11.51
N HIS A 266 -32.71 7.03 -11.50
CA HIS A 266 -31.75 5.95 -11.73
C HIS A 266 -31.22 5.44 -10.39
N TYR A 267 -31.36 4.13 -10.18
CA TYR A 267 -30.93 3.44 -8.97
C TYR A 267 -29.79 2.48 -9.32
N PRO A 268 -28.55 2.76 -8.89
CA PRO A 268 -27.41 1.88 -9.14
C PRO A 268 -27.58 0.56 -8.36
N ILE A 269 -27.39 -0.57 -9.04
CA ILE A 269 -27.54 -1.92 -8.46
C ILE A 269 -26.16 -2.53 -8.23
N ALA A 270 -25.34 -2.58 -9.28
CA ALA A 270 -24.02 -3.19 -9.23
C ALA A 270 -23.08 -2.61 -10.31
N TRP A 271 -21.78 -2.72 -10.09
CA TRP A 271 -20.76 -2.34 -11.06
C TRP A 271 -19.67 -3.41 -11.18
N VAL A 272 -18.99 -3.46 -12.32
CA VAL A 272 -17.85 -4.35 -12.53
C VAL A 272 -16.94 -3.81 -13.62
N ASN A 273 -15.63 -3.98 -13.46
CA ASN A 273 -14.63 -3.58 -14.44
C ASN A 273 -13.87 -4.81 -14.94
N THR A 274 -13.35 -4.72 -16.17
CA THR A 274 -12.41 -5.70 -16.71
C THR A 274 -11.45 -5.01 -17.68
N MET A 275 -10.21 -5.49 -17.76
CA MET A 275 -9.28 -5.03 -18.81
C MET A 275 -9.74 -5.55 -20.17
N VAL A 276 -9.60 -4.75 -21.22
CA VAL A 276 -9.87 -5.17 -22.61
C VAL A 276 -8.77 -6.11 -23.12
N PHE A 277 -7.53 -5.88 -22.70
CA PHE A 277 -6.38 -6.75 -22.97
C PHE A 277 -6.07 -7.63 -21.76
N ASP A 278 -5.56 -8.83 -21.99
CA ASP A 278 -5.04 -9.71 -20.93
C ASP A 278 -3.61 -9.31 -20.50
N TYR A 279 -3.01 -10.06 -19.58
CA TYR A 279 -1.64 -9.78 -19.10
C TYR A 279 -0.56 -9.94 -20.17
N LYS A 280 -0.82 -10.70 -21.24
CA LYS A 280 0.07 -10.89 -22.38
C LYS A 280 -0.10 -9.83 -23.46
N GLY A 281 -1.01 -8.87 -23.25
CA GLY A 281 -1.35 -7.86 -24.25
C GLY A 281 -2.22 -8.39 -25.38
N GLN A 282 -2.87 -9.54 -25.21
CA GLN A 282 -3.82 -10.07 -26.18
C GLN A 282 -5.20 -9.45 -25.95
N LEU A 283 -5.87 -9.04 -27.03
CA LEU A 283 -7.26 -8.59 -26.97
C LEU A 283 -8.14 -9.77 -26.54
N LYS A 284 -8.93 -9.60 -25.48
CA LYS A 284 -9.82 -10.67 -25.00
C LYS A 284 -10.88 -11.00 -26.06
N THR A 285 -11.21 -12.28 -26.19
CA THR A 285 -12.29 -12.81 -27.05
C THR A 285 -13.10 -13.87 -26.31
N GLY A 286 -14.34 -14.10 -26.76
CA GLY A 286 -15.24 -15.12 -26.22
C GLY A 286 -16.03 -14.70 -24.99
N ASP A 287 -16.71 -15.69 -24.40
CA ASP A 287 -17.65 -15.51 -23.29
C ASP A 287 -16.97 -15.33 -21.94
N ILE A 288 -17.40 -14.33 -21.18
CA ILE A 288 -16.90 -14.01 -19.84
C ILE A 288 -18.07 -13.69 -18.91
N ILE A 289 -18.06 -14.31 -17.73
CA ILE A 289 -19.01 -14.01 -16.65
C ILE A 289 -18.31 -13.12 -15.62
N LEU A 290 -18.85 -11.92 -15.44
CA LEU A 290 -18.36 -10.90 -14.51
C LEU A 290 -19.31 -10.82 -13.30
N HIS A 291 -18.86 -11.35 -12.16
CA HIS A 291 -19.53 -11.15 -10.87
C HIS A 291 -19.25 -9.74 -10.35
N CYS A 292 -20.32 -9.00 -10.07
CA CYS A 292 -20.31 -7.57 -9.82
C CYS A 292 -20.20 -7.23 -8.33
N TRP A 293 -19.86 -5.97 -8.08
CA TRP A 293 -19.80 -5.35 -6.76
C TRP A 293 -21.04 -4.48 -6.54
N SER A 294 -21.63 -4.55 -5.35
CA SER A 294 -22.83 -3.78 -4.98
C SER A 294 -22.54 -2.52 -4.16
N SER A 295 -21.32 -2.37 -3.65
CA SER A 295 -20.90 -1.19 -2.88
C SER A 295 -20.43 -0.10 -3.82
N PHE A 296 -21.11 1.04 -3.80
CA PHE A 296 -20.71 2.25 -4.53
C PHE A 296 -20.02 3.23 -3.58
N PRO A 297 -19.02 4.01 -4.03
CA PRO A 297 -18.49 5.14 -3.26
C PRO A 297 -19.60 6.14 -2.92
N ASP A 298 -19.57 6.70 -1.71
CA ASP A 298 -20.59 7.65 -1.22
C ASP A 298 -20.67 8.95 -2.05
N GLU A 299 -19.60 9.26 -2.81
CA GLU A 299 -19.41 10.48 -3.60
C GLU A 299 -19.51 10.26 -5.12
N LEU A 300 -20.09 9.15 -5.59
CA LEU A 300 -20.08 8.83 -7.02
C LEU A 300 -21.07 9.74 -7.80
N GLU A 301 -20.56 10.81 -8.42
CA GLU A 301 -21.33 11.73 -9.27
C GLU A 301 -21.81 11.05 -10.58
N GLU A 302 -21.08 10.04 -11.06
CA GLU A 302 -21.39 9.26 -12.25
C GLU A 302 -21.64 7.78 -11.94
N MET A 303 -22.42 7.05 -12.75
CA MET A 303 -22.76 5.64 -12.45
C MET A 303 -21.59 4.65 -12.61
N LEU A 304 -20.55 5.00 -13.36
CA LEU A 304 -19.41 4.13 -13.67
C LEU A 304 -18.28 4.37 -12.65
N ASN A 305 -17.60 3.29 -12.24
CA ASN A 305 -16.54 3.35 -11.24
C ASN A 305 -15.18 2.91 -11.82
N PRO A 306 -14.51 3.72 -12.65
CA PRO A 306 -13.26 3.31 -13.33
C PRO A 306 -12.08 3.06 -12.38
N ILE A 307 -12.04 3.76 -11.23
CA ILE A 307 -11.03 3.57 -10.18
C ILE A 307 -11.22 2.27 -9.41
N GLY A 308 -12.41 1.67 -9.48
CA GLY A 308 -12.72 0.39 -8.86
C GLY A 308 -11.87 -0.77 -9.42
N THR A 309 -11.76 -1.85 -8.62
CA THR A 309 -11.01 -3.05 -9.00
C THR A 309 -11.50 -3.65 -10.32
N ILE A 310 -10.56 -4.18 -11.10
CA ILE A 310 -10.80 -4.99 -12.30
C ILE A 310 -11.00 -6.48 -11.99
N GLN A 311 -10.90 -6.86 -10.72
CA GLN A 311 -11.16 -8.22 -10.26
C GLN A 311 -12.66 -8.44 -10.07
N THR A 312 -13.12 -9.60 -10.51
CA THR A 312 -14.52 -10.01 -10.28
C THR A 312 -14.74 -10.35 -8.81
N ASN A 313 -15.96 -10.11 -8.32
CA ASN A 313 -16.32 -10.43 -6.94
C ASN A 313 -16.20 -11.94 -6.68
N PRO A 314 -15.37 -12.38 -5.70
CA PRO A 314 -15.17 -13.80 -5.42
C PRO A 314 -16.40 -14.48 -4.80
N TYR A 315 -17.37 -13.73 -4.25
CA TYR A 315 -18.58 -14.27 -3.65
C TYR A 315 -19.69 -14.50 -4.70
N THR A 316 -19.44 -15.45 -5.61
CA THR A 316 -20.27 -15.71 -6.80
C THR A 316 -21.70 -16.17 -6.49
N GLU A 317 -21.94 -16.71 -5.30
CA GLU A 317 -23.26 -17.21 -4.89
C GLU A 317 -24.29 -16.09 -4.78
N ASN A 318 -23.88 -14.92 -4.24
CA ASN A 318 -24.78 -13.80 -3.95
C ASN A 318 -24.57 -12.59 -4.89
N ALA A 319 -23.47 -12.56 -5.63
CA ALA A 319 -23.17 -11.45 -6.53
C ALA A 319 -24.04 -11.48 -7.79
N THR A 320 -24.54 -10.31 -8.19
CA THR A 320 -25.09 -10.11 -9.54
C THR A 320 -24.03 -10.46 -10.58
N ALA A 321 -24.39 -11.25 -11.59
CA ALA A 321 -23.47 -11.67 -12.63
C ALA A 321 -23.89 -11.11 -13.98
N LEU A 322 -22.93 -10.49 -14.68
CA LEU A 322 -23.08 -10.00 -16.04
C LEU A 322 -22.32 -10.90 -16.99
N HIS A 323 -23.02 -11.55 -17.91
CA HIS A 323 -22.43 -12.37 -18.94
C HIS A 323 -22.26 -11.55 -20.22
N ILE A 324 -21.01 -11.42 -20.66
CA ILE A 324 -20.64 -10.68 -21.87
C ILE A 324 -19.85 -11.59 -22.80
N ASN A 325 -19.84 -11.25 -24.08
CA ASN A 325 -19.01 -11.86 -25.08
C ASN A 325 -18.15 -10.77 -25.76
N PHE A 326 -16.85 -11.03 -25.82
CA PHE A 326 -15.91 -10.25 -26.61
C PHE A 326 -15.86 -10.82 -28.05
N PRO A 327 -16.31 -10.06 -29.05
CA PRO A 327 -16.36 -10.54 -30.43
C PRO A 327 -14.97 -10.84 -31.01
N GLU A 328 -14.93 -11.77 -31.95
CA GLU A 328 -13.74 -12.03 -32.75
C GLU A 328 -13.65 -11.06 -33.93
N TYR A 329 -12.53 -10.36 -34.05
CA TYR A 329 -12.25 -9.43 -35.15
C TYR A 329 -11.32 -10.00 -36.21
N SER A 330 -10.63 -11.10 -35.91
CA SER A 330 -9.63 -11.73 -36.75
C SER A 330 -9.61 -13.24 -36.45
N PRO A 331 -9.31 -14.10 -37.43
CA PRO A 331 -9.12 -15.54 -37.21
C PRO A 331 -7.87 -15.86 -36.37
N HIS A 332 -6.94 -14.90 -36.30
CA HIS A 332 -5.73 -14.96 -35.48
C HIS A 332 -5.86 -14.08 -34.25
N ALA A 333 -5.16 -14.44 -33.17
CA ALA A 333 -5.11 -13.64 -31.94
C ALA A 333 -4.59 -12.23 -32.22
N ILE A 334 -5.30 -11.22 -31.70
CA ILE A 334 -4.93 -9.81 -31.81
C ILE A 334 -4.09 -9.43 -30.59
N VAL A 335 -2.92 -8.84 -30.82
CA VAL A 335 -1.97 -8.48 -29.77
C VAL A 335 -1.59 -7.02 -29.88
N PHE A 336 -1.41 -6.36 -28.74
CA PHE A 336 -0.84 -5.02 -28.67
C PHE A 336 0.59 -5.02 -29.27
N PRO A 337 0.99 -3.99 -30.04
CA PRO A 337 2.27 -3.98 -30.72
C PRO A 337 3.45 -4.11 -29.73
N PRO A 338 4.50 -4.87 -30.10
CA PRO A 338 5.76 -4.81 -29.37
C PRO A 338 6.41 -3.44 -29.54
N PHE A 339 7.30 -3.09 -28.61
CA PHE A 339 7.89 -1.76 -28.53
C PHE A 339 8.60 -1.31 -29.83
N ASP A 340 9.28 -2.22 -30.54
CA ASP A 340 9.95 -1.89 -31.81
C ASP A 340 8.99 -1.31 -32.86
N LYS A 341 7.77 -1.89 -32.97
CA LYS A 341 6.73 -1.37 -33.88
C LYS A 341 6.21 0.00 -33.45
N ILE A 342 6.20 0.27 -32.14
CA ILE A 342 5.80 1.57 -31.60
C ILE A 342 6.81 2.63 -32.02
N LEU A 343 8.11 2.32 -31.93
CA LEU A 343 9.18 3.20 -32.39
C LEU A 343 9.13 3.42 -33.90
N GLU A 344 8.88 2.38 -34.70
CA GLU A 344 8.72 2.48 -36.16
C GLU A 344 7.61 3.47 -36.51
N LYS A 345 6.43 3.31 -35.92
CA LYS A 345 5.28 4.22 -36.15
C LYS A 345 5.58 5.65 -35.72
N ALA A 346 6.23 5.86 -34.57
CA ALA A 346 6.64 7.19 -34.13
C ALA A 346 7.64 7.83 -35.10
N ALA A 347 8.59 7.05 -35.63
CA ALA A 347 9.58 7.52 -36.60
C ALA A 347 8.97 7.83 -37.97
N GLU A 348 7.93 7.10 -38.39
CA GLU A 348 7.15 7.42 -39.60
C GLU A 348 6.44 8.76 -39.46
N ILE A 349 5.79 9.01 -38.33
CA ILE A 349 5.09 10.27 -38.05
C ILE A 349 6.07 11.45 -38.00
N ALA A 350 7.22 11.29 -37.33
CA ALA A 350 8.25 12.33 -37.26
C ALA A 350 8.75 12.71 -38.67
N ARG A 351 9.04 11.71 -39.52
CA ARG A 351 9.45 11.93 -40.91
C ARG A 351 8.39 12.64 -41.75
N ALA A 352 7.11 12.40 -41.49
CA ALA A 352 6.02 13.11 -42.16
C ALA A 352 5.86 14.56 -41.67
N SER A 353 6.15 14.82 -40.39
CA SER A 353 6.03 16.14 -39.76
C SER A 353 7.17 17.11 -40.11
N ASP A 354 8.39 16.61 -40.34
CA ASP A 354 9.55 17.44 -40.75
C ASP A 354 9.33 18.15 -42.10
N CYS A 355 8.36 17.69 -42.90
CA CYS A 355 7.90 18.35 -44.12
C CYS A 355 7.09 19.64 -43.87
N ILE A 356 6.66 19.89 -42.63
CA ILE A 356 5.81 21.03 -42.22
C ILE A 356 6.55 21.82 -41.15
N SER A 357 7.45 22.72 -41.58
CA SER A 357 8.13 23.64 -40.66
C SER A 357 7.13 24.56 -39.94
N ILE A 358 6.89 24.33 -38.64
CA ILE A 358 6.07 25.23 -37.82
C ILE A 358 6.89 26.49 -37.53
N GLY A 359 6.60 27.54 -38.30
CA GLY A 359 7.25 28.83 -38.24
C GLY A 359 6.78 29.75 -37.10
N ARG A 360 7.75 30.45 -36.51
CA ARG A 360 7.70 31.88 -36.10
C ARG A 360 6.67 32.36 -35.06
N GLY A 361 6.05 31.49 -34.26
CA GLY A 361 5.29 31.87 -33.05
C GLY A 361 6.05 31.74 -31.71
N GLY A 362 7.26 31.17 -31.73
CA GLY A 362 7.88 30.51 -30.57
C GLY A 362 7.99 31.30 -29.26
N LYS A 363 8.25 32.61 -29.29
CA LYS A 363 8.46 33.38 -28.04
C LYS A 363 7.19 33.55 -27.21
N LYS A 364 6.03 33.78 -27.85
CA LYS A 364 4.77 34.00 -27.13
C LYS A 364 4.26 32.69 -26.52
N PHE A 365 4.29 31.62 -27.31
CA PHE A 365 3.90 30.29 -26.86
C PHE A 365 4.82 29.75 -25.75
N HIS A 366 6.11 30.09 -25.77
CA HIS A 366 7.03 29.71 -24.69
C HIS A 366 6.73 30.43 -23.37
N ILE A 367 6.33 31.70 -23.40
CA ILE A 367 5.91 32.44 -22.19
C ILE A 367 4.66 31.78 -21.58
N GLU A 368 3.66 31.53 -22.42
CA GLU A 368 2.41 30.87 -22.00
C GLU A 368 2.67 29.46 -21.46
N LEU A 369 3.54 28.67 -22.12
CA LEU A 369 3.97 27.36 -21.64
C LEU A 369 4.60 27.47 -20.25
N LYS A 370 5.53 28.42 -20.05
CA LYS A 370 6.19 28.64 -18.77
C LYS A 370 5.20 28.98 -17.66
N GLU A 371 4.23 29.87 -17.93
CA GLU A 371 3.17 30.22 -16.98
C GLU A 371 2.35 28.99 -16.59
N ILE A 372 2.00 28.12 -17.55
CA ILE A 372 1.27 26.87 -17.26
C ILE A 372 2.13 25.92 -16.42
N MET A 373 3.45 25.82 -16.71
CA MET A 373 4.35 24.94 -15.99
C MET A 373 4.52 25.32 -14.52
N GLU A 374 4.55 26.62 -14.21
CA GLU A 374 4.71 27.15 -12.85
C GLU A 374 3.46 27.04 -11.96
N ARG A 375 2.28 26.69 -12.51
CA ARG A 375 1.06 26.48 -11.73
C ARG A 375 1.11 25.22 -10.87
N ASP A 376 0.37 25.28 -9.76
CA ASP A 376 0.15 24.16 -8.84
C ASP A 376 -0.26 22.87 -9.57
N PRO A 377 0.26 21.69 -9.18
CA PRO A 377 -0.08 20.41 -9.83
C PRO A 377 -1.58 20.06 -9.84
N LEU A 378 -2.37 20.57 -8.89
CA LEU A 378 -3.81 20.34 -8.83
C LEU A 378 -4.61 21.30 -9.73
N SER A 379 -3.95 22.23 -10.41
CA SER A 379 -4.61 23.13 -11.36
C SER A 379 -5.11 22.37 -12.59
N GLN A 380 -6.38 22.58 -12.94
CA GLN A 380 -6.98 21.96 -14.11
C GLN A 380 -6.50 22.65 -15.39
N LEU A 381 -6.10 21.84 -16.38
CA LEU A 381 -5.73 22.30 -17.72
C LEU A 381 -6.97 22.40 -18.61
N CYS A 382 -7.14 23.52 -19.31
CA CYS A 382 -8.14 23.63 -20.36
C CYS A 382 -7.65 23.00 -21.68
N GLU A 383 -8.57 22.70 -22.60
CA GLU A 383 -8.23 22.00 -23.86
C GLU A 383 -7.21 22.76 -24.71
N ASN A 384 -7.25 24.10 -24.74
CA ASN A 384 -6.27 24.91 -25.47
C ASN A 384 -4.86 24.77 -24.87
N GLU A 385 -4.76 24.68 -23.53
CA GLU A 385 -3.48 24.49 -22.84
C GLU A 385 -2.93 23.08 -23.11
N LYS A 386 -3.78 22.06 -23.12
CA LYS A 386 -3.38 20.70 -23.49
C LYS A 386 -2.85 20.62 -24.92
N ASP A 387 -3.57 21.21 -25.88
CA ASP A 387 -3.13 21.24 -27.27
C ASP A 387 -1.79 21.98 -27.43
N LEU A 388 -1.58 23.07 -26.67
CA LEU A 388 -0.30 23.79 -26.64
C LEU A 388 0.83 22.91 -26.07
N ILE A 389 0.60 22.27 -24.92
CA ILE A 389 1.58 21.38 -24.28
C ILE A 389 1.95 20.22 -25.21
N TRP A 390 0.97 19.59 -25.86
CA TRP A 390 1.21 18.50 -26.81
C TRP A 390 2.01 18.97 -28.03
N THR A 391 1.70 20.16 -28.54
CA THR A 391 2.42 20.78 -29.66
C THR A 391 3.89 21.04 -29.31
N LEU A 392 4.16 21.54 -28.11
CA LEU A 392 5.49 21.90 -27.60
C LEU A 392 6.16 20.80 -26.76
N ARG A 393 5.75 19.53 -26.92
CA ARG A 393 6.22 18.39 -26.11
C ARG A 393 7.75 18.23 -26.05
N HIS A 394 8.47 18.60 -27.11
CA HIS A 394 9.93 18.59 -27.12
C HIS A 394 10.53 19.72 -26.28
N ASP A 395 9.96 20.92 -26.33
CA ASP A 395 10.34 22.03 -25.44
C ASP A 395 10.05 21.71 -23.97
N CYS A 396 8.95 21.00 -23.68
CA CYS A 396 8.64 20.50 -22.34
C CYS A 396 9.76 19.58 -21.83
N ARG A 397 10.21 18.62 -22.65
CA ARG A 397 11.32 17.72 -22.29
C ARG A 397 12.63 18.49 -22.01
N GLU A 398 12.97 19.44 -22.88
CA GLU A 398 14.28 20.12 -22.84
C GLU A 398 14.35 21.18 -21.74
N ASN A 399 13.27 21.93 -21.53
CA ASN A 399 13.28 23.08 -20.63
C ASN A 399 12.57 22.83 -19.30
N PHE A 400 11.63 21.86 -19.25
CA PHE A 400 10.76 21.63 -18.09
C PHE A 400 10.52 20.12 -17.85
N PRO A 401 11.54 19.28 -17.64
CA PRO A 401 11.35 17.82 -17.54
C PRO A 401 10.35 17.40 -16.46
N GLN A 402 10.22 18.16 -15.36
CA GLN A 402 9.22 17.96 -14.30
C GLN A 402 7.76 18.11 -14.76
N SER A 403 7.52 18.64 -15.97
CA SER A 403 6.20 18.81 -16.56
C SER A 403 5.58 17.54 -17.14
N LEU A 404 6.29 16.41 -17.08
CA LEU A 404 5.81 15.13 -17.63
C LEU A 404 4.37 14.79 -17.23
N PRO A 405 3.92 14.97 -15.97
CA PRO A 405 2.52 14.73 -15.61
C PRO A 405 1.53 15.56 -16.44
N LYS A 406 1.79 16.87 -16.62
CA LYS A 406 0.97 17.78 -17.44
C LYS A 406 0.97 17.37 -18.93
N LEU A 407 2.11 16.90 -19.44
CA LEU A 407 2.19 16.36 -20.81
C LEU A 407 1.34 15.09 -20.96
N LEU A 408 1.38 14.18 -19.99
CA LEU A 408 0.62 12.94 -20.00
C LEU A 408 -0.91 13.18 -19.98
N LEU A 409 -1.36 14.18 -19.23
CA LEU A 409 -2.76 14.64 -19.21
C LEU A 409 -3.19 15.35 -20.51
N SER A 410 -2.24 15.70 -21.37
CA SER A 410 -2.48 16.38 -22.64
C SER A 410 -2.48 15.44 -23.85
N VAL A 411 -2.15 14.15 -23.65
CA VAL A 411 -2.11 13.15 -24.72
C VAL A 411 -3.51 12.68 -25.05
N LYS A 412 -3.84 12.59 -26.34
CA LYS A 412 -5.10 12.01 -26.82
C LYS A 412 -4.98 10.48 -26.86
N TRP A 413 -5.25 9.82 -25.74
CA TRP A 413 -5.11 8.37 -25.61
C TRP A 413 -6.05 7.58 -26.53
N SER A 414 -7.11 8.19 -27.06
CA SER A 414 -7.97 7.63 -28.10
C SER A 414 -7.37 7.66 -29.51
N LYS A 415 -6.07 7.94 -29.65
CA LYS A 415 -5.33 7.91 -30.93
C LYS A 415 -4.01 7.19 -30.77
N HIS A 416 -3.83 6.08 -31.47
CA HIS A 416 -2.60 5.30 -31.35
C HIS A 416 -1.34 5.99 -31.87
N GLU A 417 -1.49 6.94 -32.78
CA GLU A 417 -0.38 7.75 -33.30
C GLU A 417 0.21 8.69 -32.23
N ASP A 418 -0.65 9.28 -31.39
CA ASP A 418 -0.21 10.13 -30.29
C ASP A 418 0.42 9.28 -29.17
N MET A 419 -0.16 8.11 -28.88
CA MET A 419 0.42 7.13 -27.95
C MET A 419 1.84 6.72 -28.36
N ALA A 420 2.05 6.40 -29.65
CA ALA A 420 3.35 5.97 -30.15
C ALA A 420 4.41 7.09 -30.02
N GLN A 421 4.06 8.33 -30.35
CA GLN A 421 4.95 9.48 -30.18
C GLN A 421 5.32 9.72 -28.72
N LEU A 422 4.36 9.64 -27.80
CA LEU A 422 4.62 9.77 -26.36
C LEU A 422 5.56 8.67 -25.87
N GLN A 423 5.27 7.42 -26.20
CA GLN A 423 6.04 6.26 -25.73
C GLN A 423 7.49 6.29 -26.26
N ALA A 424 7.70 6.77 -27.49
CA ALA A 424 9.03 7.03 -28.03
C ALA A 424 9.71 8.21 -27.32
N LEU A 425 9.00 9.31 -27.07
CA LEU A 425 9.53 10.47 -26.35
C LEU A 425 9.95 10.14 -24.92
N LEU A 426 9.23 9.23 -24.25
CA LEU A 426 9.52 8.79 -22.89
C LEU A 426 10.89 8.09 -22.76
N GLN A 427 11.37 7.43 -23.81
CA GLN A 427 12.69 6.75 -23.80
C GLN A 427 13.86 7.71 -23.67
N ILE A 428 13.66 8.96 -24.10
CA ILE A 428 14.67 10.01 -24.04
C ILE A 428 14.29 11.09 -23.04
N TRP A 429 13.28 10.84 -22.19
CA TRP A 429 12.88 11.77 -21.15
C TRP A 429 13.92 11.78 -20.01
N PRO A 430 14.39 12.95 -19.56
CA PRO A 430 15.32 13.05 -18.45
C PRO A 430 14.71 12.49 -17.16
N LYS A 431 15.45 11.62 -16.46
CA LYS A 431 15.00 10.98 -15.21
C LYS A 431 14.53 12.03 -14.19
N LEU A 432 13.32 11.85 -13.67
CA LEU A 432 12.76 12.73 -12.65
C LEU A 432 13.36 12.43 -11.27
N SER A 433 13.24 13.41 -10.36
CA SER A 433 13.50 13.13 -8.95
C SER A 433 12.51 12.07 -8.44
N PRO A 434 12.90 11.21 -7.48
CA PRO A 434 11.97 10.21 -6.94
C PRO A 434 10.68 10.80 -6.39
N ARG A 435 10.72 12.02 -5.82
CA ARG A 435 9.55 12.71 -5.25
C ARG A 435 8.57 13.16 -6.35
N ASP A 436 9.07 13.70 -7.46
CA ASP A 436 8.22 14.11 -8.58
C ASP A 436 7.62 12.88 -9.29
N ALA A 437 8.40 11.79 -9.39
CA ALA A 437 7.93 10.55 -10.00
C ALA A 437 6.82 9.84 -9.21
N LEU A 438 6.59 10.17 -7.93
CA LEU A 438 5.47 9.63 -7.15
C LEU A 438 4.12 10.03 -7.76
N GLU A 439 4.03 11.22 -8.37
CA GLU A 439 2.79 11.66 -9.02
C GLU A 439 2.40 10.71 -10.17
N LEU A 440 3.38 10.23 -10.93
CA LEU A 440 3.18 9.33 -12.07
C LEU A 440 2.66 7.93 -11.70
N LEU A 441 2.58 7.62 -10.40
CA LEU A 441 1.95 6.41 -9.88
C LEU A 441 0.47 6.60 -9.54
N ASP A 442 -0.04 7.83 -9.61
CA ASP A 442 -1.45 8.12 -9.43
C ASP A 442 -2.33 7.47 -10.52
N PHE A 443 -3.60 7.21 -10.19
CA PHE A 443 -4.55 6.55 -11.08
C PHE A 443 -4.75 7.26 -12.43
N ASN A 444 -4.47 8.56 -12.51
CA ASN A 444 -4.51 9.33 -13.75
C ASN A 444 -3.46 8.90 -14.79
N TYR A 445 -2.43 8.15 -14.39
CA TYR A 445 -1.32 7.73 -15.25
C TYR A 445 -1.26 6.20 -15.35
N PRO A 446 -2.20 5.55 -16.06
CA PRO A 446 -2.31 4.09 -16.06
C PRO A 446 -1.40 3.39 -17.08
N ASP A 447 -0.80 4.12 -18.04
CA ASP A 447 0.02 3.54 -19.11
C ASP A 447 1.22 2.76 -18.56
N GLN A 448 1.51 1.61 -19.20
CA GLN A 448 2.54 0.68 -18.74
C GLN A 448 3.94 1.31 -18.72
N TYR A 449 4.31 2.01 -19.79
CA TYR A 449 5.65 2.56 -19.93
C TYR A 449 5.83 3.76 -19.01
N VAL A 450 4.77 4.53 -18.76
CA VAL A 450 4.76 5.58 -17.75
C VAL A 450 5.00 5.01 -16.35
N ARG A 451 4.30 3.92 -16.00
CA ARG A 451 4.47 3.22 -14.71
C ARG A 451 5.89 2.65 -14.56
N GLU A 452 6.43 2.05 -15.60
CA GLU A 452 7.81 1.53 -15.63
C GLU A 452 8.85 2.65 -15.48
N TYR A 453 8.65 3.77 -16.18
CA TYR A 453 9.49 4.96 -16.05
C TYR A 453 9.45 5.54 -14.62
N ALA A 454 8.26 5.69 -14.05
CA ALA A 454 8.08 6.17 -12.69
C ALA A 454 8.83 5.28 -11.68
N VAL A 455 8.65 3.96 -11.77
CA VAL A 455 9.38 2.99 -10.92
C VAL A 455 10.89 3.07 -11.17
N GLY A 456 11.34 3.29 -12.42
CA GLY A 456 12.73 3.53 -12.76
C GLY A 456 13.32 4.74 -12.03
N CYS A 457 12.53 5.81 -11.85
CA CYS A 457 12.90 6.98 -11.06
C CYS A 457 12.99 6.65 -9.56
N LEU A 458 12.02 5.90 -9.02
CA LEU A 458 11.99 5.50 -7.60
C LEU A 458 13.16 4.60 -7.17
N ARG A 459 13.89 3.99 -8.12
CA ARG A 459 15.10 3.21 -7.80
C ARG A 459 16.21 4.03 -7.15
N ASP A 460 16.24 5.35 -7.36
CA ASP A 460 17.23 6.24 -6.75
C ASP A 460 16.85 6.70 -5.34
N MET A 461 15.65 6.35 -4.87
CA MET A 461 15.15 6.72 -3.54
C MET A 461 15.90 5.96 -2.44
N SER A 462 16.34 6.66 -1.39
CA SER A 462 16.98 6.05 -0.23
C SER A 462 16.02 5.12 0.54
N GLU A 463 16.55 4.33 1.48
CA GLU A 463 15.69 3.43 2.28
C GLU A 463 14.84 4.18 3.30
N GLU A 464 15.34 5.33 3.79
CA GLU A 464 14.63 6.24 4.67
C GLU A 464 13.45 6.90 3.94
N GLU A 465 13.70 7.43 2.73
CA GLU A 465 12.65 8.03 1.90
C GLU A 465 11.63 6.97 1.48
N LEU A 466 12.06 5.78 1.06
CA LEU A 466 11.15 4.70 0.72
C LEU A 466 10.27 4.31 1.91
N SER A 467 10.84 4.19 3.11
CA SER A 467 10.09 3.91 4.33
C SER A 467 9.03 4.98 4.62
N GLN A 468 9.29 6.23 4.25
CA GLN A 468 8.37 7.34 4.43
C GLN A 468 7.18 7.31 3.46
N TYR A 469 7.32 6.69 2.28
CA TYR A 469 6.26 6.60 1.26
C TYR A 469 5.71 5.17 1.05
N LEU A 470 6.22 4.18 1.79
CA LEU A 470 5.89 2.77 1.62
C LEU A 470 4.39 2.50 1.74
N LEU A 471 3.70 3.18 2.67
CA LEU A 471 2.25 3.05 2.81
C LEU A 471 1.53 3.41 1.51
N GLN A 472 1.88 4.55 0.90
CA GLN A 472 1.28 5.05 -0.34
C GLN A 472 1.57 4.09 -1.50
N LEU A 473 2.82 3.62 -1.63
CA LEU A 473 3.20 2.68 -2.69
C LEU A 473 2.44 1.35 -2.60
N VAL A 474 2.15 0.86 -1.38
CA VAL A 474 1.29 -0.32 -1.21
C VAL A 474 -0.14 -0.04 -1.67
N GLN A 475 -0.66 1.17 -1.46
CA GLN A 475 -2.00 1.54 -1.97
C GLN A 475 -2.02 1.64 -3.50
N VAL A 476 -0.95 2.10 -4.13
CA VAL A 476 -0.82 2.18 -5.60
C VAL A 476 -0.97 0.80 -6.26
N LEU A 477 -0.57 -0.29 -5.61
CA LEU A 477 -0.76 -1.64 -6.13
C LEU A 477 -2.22 -1.95 -6.50
N ARG A 478 -3.18 -1.27 -5.86
CA ARG A 478 -4.61 -1.42 -6.15
C ARG A 478 -5.01 -0.85 -7.52
N TYR A 479 -4.21 0.09 -8.05
CA TYR A 479 -4.40 0.65 -9.37
C TYR A 479 -3.79 -0.24 -10.47
N GLU A 480 -2.87 -1.13 -10.12
CA GLU A 480 -2.18 -1.99 -11.08
C GLU A 480 -3.17 -2.99 -11.72
N PRO A 481 -3.29 -3.01 -13.06
CA PRO A 481 -4.25 -3.87 -13.75
C PRO A 481 -3.83 -5.35 -13.76
N TYR A 482 -2.55 -5.64 -13.55
CA TYR A 482 -2.00 -6.98 -13.56
C TYR A 482 -1.16 -7.22 -12.30
N TYR A 483 -1.08 -8.47 -11.84
CA TYR A 483 -0.33 -8.81 -10.64
C TYR A 483 1.18 -8.67 -10.81
N ASP A 484 1.67 -9.05 -12.00
CA ASP A 484 3.07 -8.90 -12.39
C ASP A 484 3.27 -7.51 -13.01
N CYS A 485 3.92 -6.62 -12.26
CA CYS A 485 4.14 -5.22 -12.66
C CYS A 485 5.42 -4.66 -12.02
N ALA A 486 5.95 -3.58 -12.60
CA ALA A 486 7.20 -2.97 -12.18
C ALA A 486 7.21 -2.58 -10.69
N LEU A 487 6.09 -2.07 -10.17
CA LEU A 487 5.97 -1.67 -8.77
C LEU A 487 6.06 -2.86 -7.81
N THR A 488 5.40 -3.98 -8.13
CA THR A 488 5.50 -5.22 -7.34
C THR A 488 6.95 -5.72 -7.26
N HIS A 489 7.65 -5.74 -8.40
CA HIS A 489 9.07 -6.14 -8.45
C HIS A 489 9.95 -5.20 -7.62
N PHE A 490 9.75 -3.88 -7.76
CA PHE A 490 10.49 -2.89 -7.00
C PHE A 490 10.30 -3.07 -5.48
N LEU A 491 9.05 -3.20 -5.02
CA LEU A 491 8.76 -3.36 -3.59
C LEU A 491 9.35 -4.67 -3.03
N LEU A 492 9.24 -5.78 -3.76
CA LEU A 492 9.83 -7.05 -3.36
C LEU A 492 11.36 -6.99 -3.32
N GLN A 493 12.00 -6.39 -4.32
CA GLN A 493 13.44 -6.24 -4.38
C GLN A 493 13.96 -5.39 -3.20
N ARG A 494 13.32 -4.25 -2.90
CA ARG A 494 13.68 -3.38 -1.78
C ARG A 494 13.43 -4.06 -0.43
N ALA A 495 12.34 -4.80 -0.29
CA ALA A 495 12.02 -5.57 0.91
C ALA A 495 13.02 -6.72 1.18
N GLN A 496 13.56 -7.34 0.13
CA GLN A 496 14.61 -8.37 0.26
C GLN A 496 15.97 -7.76 0.64
N GLY A 497 16.27 -6.55 0.15
CA GLY A 497 17.49 -5.82 0.51
C GLY A 497 17.49 -5.24 1.93
N ASN A 498 16.30 -4.93 2.47
CA ASN A 498 16.17 -4.35 3.81
C ASN A 498 15.01 -4.98 4.60
N ARG A 499 15.36 -5.65 5.71
CA ARG A 499 14.41 -6.37 6.56
C ARG A 499 13.35 -5.48 7.22
N LYS A 500 13.64 -4.21 7.50
CA LYS A 500 12.68 -3.23 8.04
C LYS A 500 11.65 -2.83 6.97
N ILE A 501 12.08 -2.59 5.74
CA ILE A 501 11.15 -2.36 4.62
C ILE A 501 10.27 -3.59 4.41
N GLY A 502 10.86 -4.80 4.39
CA GLY A 502 10.11 -6.04 4.26
C GLY A 502 9.12 -6.30 5.40
N HIS A 503 9.47 -5.94 6.63
CA HIS A 503 8.58 -6.01 7.80
C HIS A 503 7.34 -5.14 7.62
N PHE A 504 7.50 -3.87 7.22
CA PHE A 504 6.36 -2.97 7.03
C PHE A 504 5.57 -3.29 5.76
N LEU A 505 6.23 -3.74 4.68
CA LEU A 505 5.55 -4.25 3.48
C LEU A 505 4.62 -5.42 3.85
N PHE A 506 5.10 -6.37 4.64
CA PHE A 506 4.29 -7.48 5.15
C PHE A 506 3.06 -6.96 5.89
N TRP A 507 3.23 -6.06 6.87
CA TRP A 507 2.12 -5.61 7.70
C TRP A 507 1.10 -4.75 6.92
N HIS A 508 1.54 -3.89 6.01
CA HIS A 508 0.64 -3.11 5.16
C HIS A 508 -0.23 -4.03 4.30
N LEU A 509 0.36 -5.03 3.63
CA LEU A 509 -0.39 -6.02 2.84
C LEU A 509 -1.29 -6.92 3.71
N ARG A 510 -0.74 -7.45 4.81
CA ARG A 510 -1.41 -8.42 5.68
C ARG A 510 -2.60 -7.82 6.42
N SER A 511 -2.55 -6.53 6.74
CA SER A 511 -3.65 -5.82 7.40
C SER A 511 -4.89 -5.74 6.51
N GLU A 512 -4.70 -5.78 5.20
CA GLU A 512 -5.72 -5.53 4.19
C GLU A 512 -6.20 -6.78 3.44
N ILE A 513 -5.57 -7.94 3.67
CA ILE A 513 -5.91 -9.21 2.99
C ILE A 513 -7.37 -9.67 3.16
N HIS A 514 -8.06 -9.16 4.18
CA HIS A 514 -9.48 -9.42 4.42
C HIS A 514 -10.40 -8.74 3.40
N MET A 515 -9.90 -7.74 2.66
CA MET A 515 -10.64 -7.04 1.60
C MET A 515 -10.65 -7.89 0.31
N PRO A 516 -11.81 -8.36 -0.16
CA PRO A 516 -11.89 -9.29 -1.29
C PRO A 516 -11.32 -8.74 -2.61
N ALA A 517 -11.38 -7.42 -2.81
CA ALA A 517 -10.93 -6.75 -4.03
C ALA A 517 -9.40 -6.84 -4.26
N VAL A 518 -8.62 -7.05 -3.20
CA VAL A 518 -7.14 -7.04 -3.22
C VAL A 518 -6.53 -8.32 -2.64
N SER A 519 -7.34 -9.18 -2.02
CA SER A 519 -6.87 -10.33 -1.23
C SER A 519 -5.93 -11.25 -2.01
N VAL A 520 -6.26 -11.57 -3.26
CA VAL A 520 -5.44 -12.45 -4.13
C VAL A 520 -4.10 -11.79 -4.45
N GLN A 521 -4.11 -10.53 -4.90
CA GLN A 521 -2.89 -9.80 -5.24
C GLN A 521 -1.96 -9.70 -4.03
N PHE A 522 -2.48 -9.27 -2.89
CA PHE A 522 -1.69 -9.10 -1.67
C PHE A 522 -1.19 -10.45 -1.13
N ALA A 523 -1.98 -11.51 -1.23
CA ALA A 523 -1.55 -12.86 -0.86
C ALA A 523 -0.38 -13.35 -1.72
N LEU A 524 -0.41 -13.13 -3.05
CA LEU A 524 0.67 -13.52 -3.95
C LEU A 524 1.97 -12.75 -3.65
N ILE A 525 1.89 -11.46 -3.36
CA ILE A 525 3.06 -10.65 -2.99
C ILE A 525 3.63 -11.11 -1.65
N LEU A 526 2.77 -11.36 -0.66
CA LEU A 526 3.18 -11.92 0.64
C LEU A 526 3.84 -13.29 0.49
N GLU A 527 3.29 -14.16 -0.36
CA GLU A 527 3.89 -15.46 -0.66
C GLU A 527 5.28 -15.31 -1.29
N ALA A 528 5.41 -14.45 -2.30
CA ALA A 528 6.69 -14.17 -2.95
C ALA A 528 7.73 -13.62 -1.97
N TYR A 529 7.32 -12.69 -1.09
CA TYR A 529 8.17 -12.16 -0.03
C TYR A 529 8.63 -13.24 0.94
N CYS A 530 7.71 -14.07 1.46
CA CYS A 530 8.05 -15.18 2.34
C CYS A 530 9.04 -16.16 1.68
N ARG A 531 8.87 -16.44 0.38
CA ARG A 531 9.81 -17.29 -0.37
C ARG A 531 11.21 -16.66 -0.50
N GLY A 532 11.30 -15.33 -0.54
CA GLY A 532 12.57 -14.59 -0.61
C GLY A 532 13.23 -14.31 0.75
N SER A 533 12.49 -14.34 1.86
CA SER A 533 13.00 -14.05 3.21
C SER A 533 12.57 -15.11 4.22
N ILE A 534 13.09 -16.33 4.04
CA ILE A 534 12.71 -17.51 4.83
C ILE A 534 12.89 -17.31 6.35
N PRO A 535 14.03 -16.80 6.86
CA PRO A 535 14.21 -16.63 8.31
C PRO A 535 13.20 -15.65 8.92
N HIS A 536 12.74 -14.68 8.15
CA HIS A 536 11.79 -13.68 8.62
C HIS A 536 10.37 -14.24 8.78
N ILE A 537 10.03 -15.36 8.12
CA ILE A 537 8.72 -16.02 8.25
C ILE A 537 8.44 -16.37 9.71
N GLU A 538 9.38 -16.99 10.42
CA GLU A 538 9.16 -17.43 11.80
C GLU A 538 8.96 -16.24 12.75
N VAL A 539 9.67 -15.13 12.52
CA VAL A 539 9.49 -13.89 13.28
C VAL A 539 8.09 -13.31 13.06
N LEU A 540 7.66 -13.20 11.80
CA LEU A 540 6.35 -12.66 11.43
C LEU A 540 5.21 -13.58 11.90
N LYS A 541 5.38 -14.89 11.79
CA LYS A 541 4.43 -15.89 12.30
C LYS A 541 4.22 -15.75 13.80
N LYS A 542 5.31 -15.63 14.58
CA LYS A 542 5.21 -15.40 16.02
C LYS A 542 4.47 -14.10 16.36
N GLN A 543 4.69 -13.03 15.60
CA GLN A 543 3.93 -11.79 15.76
C GLN A 543 2.43 -11.97 15.45
N VAL A 544 2.09 -12.70 14.38
CA VAL A 544 0.69 -13.01 14.03
C VAL A 544 0.01 -13.83 15.11
N GLU A 545 0.69 -14.84 15.66
CA GLU A 545 0.18 -15.66 16.77
C GLU A 545 -0.04 -14.82 18.03
N ALA A 546 0.91 -13.95 18.38
CA ALA A 546 0.78 -13.01 19.49
C ALA A 546 -0.44 -12.09 19.34
N LEU A 547 -0.65 -11.51 18.15
CA LEU A 547 -1.83 -10.69 17.86
C LEU A 547 -3.14 -11.49 17.96
N SER A 548 -3.14 -12.75 17.54
CA SER A 548 -4.30 -13.63 17.72
C SER A 548 -4.64 -13.85 19.19
N LYS A 549 -3.62 -14.06 20.05
CA LYS A 549 -3.81 -14.18 21.50
C LYS A 549 -4.35 -12.89 22.12
N LEU A 550 -3.79 -11.73 21.73
CA LEU A 550 -4.29 -10.42 22.20
C LEU A 550 -5.74 -10.17 21.75
N LYS A 551 -6.11 -10.60 20.55
CA LYS A 551 -7.50 -10.54 20.07
C LYS A 551 -8.43 -11.36 20.97
N SER A 552 -8.08 -12.60 21.29
CA SER A 552 -8.87 -13.45 22.19
C SER A 552 -9.01 -12.84 23.60
N VAL A 553 -7.96 -12.24 24.14
CA VAL A 553 -8.02 -11.52 25.43
C VAL A 553 -8.96 -10.31 25.35
N ASN A 554 -8.89 -9.52 24.27
CA ASN A 554 -9.77 -8.37 24.07
C ASN A 554 -11.24 -8.78 23.93
N GLU A 555 -11.53 -9.86 23.21
CA GLU A 555 -12.89 -10.41 23.07
C GLU A 555 -13.44 -10.92 24.41
N LEU A 556 -12.61 -11.58 25.23
CA LEU A 556 -12.96 -11.99 26.59
C LEU A 556 -13.35 -10.79 27.47
N ILE A 557 -12.59 -9.70 27.41
CA ILE A 557 -12.90 -8.48 28.17
C ILE A 557 -14.20 -7.84 27.70
N LYS A 558 -14.41 -7.74 26.38
CA LYS A 558 -15.66 -7.20 25.82
C LYS A 558 -16.88 -7.99 26.29
N LEU A 559 -16.81 -9.32 26.24
CA LEU A 559 -17.88 -10.20 26.72
C LEU A 559 -18.10 -10.06 28.24
N GLY A 560 -17.01 -9.92 29.01
CA GLY A 560 -17.06 -9.68 30.45
C GLY A 560 -17.86 -8.43 30.80
N THR A 561 -17.64 -7.33 30.07
CA THR A 561 -18.28 -6.02 30.32
C THR A 561 -19.74 -5.88 29.85
N ILE A 562 -20.28 -6.87 29.14
CA ILE A 562 -21.67 -6.87 28.63
C ILE A 562 -22.63 -7.51 29.65
N LYS A 563 -22.13 -8.32 30.60
CA LYS A 563 -22.97 -9.04 31.55
C LYS A 563 -23.44 -8.12 32.69
N THR A 564 -24.72 -7.74 32.64
CA THR A 564 -25.42 -6.94 33.65
C THR A 564 -25.41 -7.58 35.05
N ALA A 565 -24.65 -7.00 35.98
CA ALA A 565 -24.81 -7.20 37.41
C ALA A 565 -24.69 -5.88 38.20
N ARG A 566 -25.33 -5.85 39.39
CA ARG A 566 -25.68 -4.68 40.22
C ARG A 566 -24.52 -3.76 40.69
N SER A 567 -23.25 -4.00 40.34
CA SER A 567 -22.10 -3.16 40.74
C SER A 567 -20.97 -3.16 39.71
N LYS A 568 -20.76 -2.01 39.03
CA LYS A 568 -19.75 -1.81 37.97
C LYS A 568 -18.31 -2.02 38.44
N THR A 569 -17.99 -1.66 39.69
CA THR A 569 -16.61 -1.73 40.22
C THR A 569 -16.16 -3.17 40.45
N LYS A 570 -17.04 -4.02 40.99
CA LYS A 570 -16.72 -5.44 41.26
C LYS A 570 -16.52 -6.22 39.95
N GLU A 571 -17.33 -5.93 38.94
CA GLU A 571 -17.22 -6.54 37.62
C GLU A 571 -15.91 -6.15 36.90
N ALA A 572 -15.53 -4.87 36.96
CA ALA A 572 -14.26 -4.41 36.41
C ALA A 572 -13.05 -5.10 37.08
N MET A 573 -13.10 -5.28 38.40
CA MET A 573 -12.07 -6.00 39.15
C MET A 573 -11.98 -7.47 38.71
N LEU A 574 -13.11 -8.18 38.64
CA LEU A 574 -13.16 -9.58 38.18
C LEU A 574 -12.69 -9.72 36.72
N THR A 575 -13.06 -8.77 35.86
CA THR A 575 -12.64 -8.76 34.45
C THR A 575 -11.12 -8.55 34.32
N LYS A 576 -10.56 -7.64 35.12
CA LYS A 576 -9.10 -7.45 35.20
C LYS A 576 -8.40 -8.71 35.71
N GLU A 577 -8.95 -9.36 36.74
CA GLU A 577 -8.40 -10.61 37.28
C GLU A 577 -8.45 -11.75 36.26
N ALA A 578 -9.55 -11.88 35.51
CA ALA A 578 -9.67 -12.83 34.41
C ALA A 578 -8.65 -12.57 33.29
N MET A 579 -8.45 -11.29 32.91
CA MET A 579 -7.41 -10.89 31.96
C MET A 579 -6.03 -11.31 32.46
N MET A 580 -5.66 -10.98 33.70
CA MET A 580 -4.37 -11.34 34.28
C MET A 580 -4.17 -12.86 34.35
N THR A 581 -5.20 -13.60 34.72
CA THR A 581 -5.18 -15.07 34.76
C THR A 581 -4.95 -15.65 33.38
N CYS A 582 -5.63 -15.13 32.36
CA CYS A 582 -5.45 -15.54 30.96
C CYS A 582 -4.02 -15.28 30.47
N LEU A 583 -3.47 -14.09 30.74
CA LEU A 583 -2.10 -13.72 30.34
C LEU A 583 -1.02 -14.56 31.04
N ARG A 584 -1.30 -15.12 32.23
CA ARG A 584 -0.38 -16.01 32.96
C ARG A 584 -0.44 -17.47 32.49
N GLN A 585 -1.40 -17.85 31.65
CA GLN A 585 -1.44 -19.21 31.10
C GLN A 585 -0.19 -19.47 30.25
N SER A 586 0.40 -20.66 30.36
CA SER A 586 1.66 -21.02 29.68
C SER A 586 1.62 -20.76 28.17
N GLY A 587 0.53 -21.14 27.50
CA GLY A 587 0.39 -20.90 26.06
C GLY A 587 0.26 -19.42 25.67
N TYR A 588 -0.13 -18.53 26.59
CA TYR A 588 -0.14 -17.08 26.37
C TYR A 588 1.23 -16.48 26.68
N SER A 589 1.82 -16.81 27.83
CA SER A 589 3.13 -16.28 28.23
C SER A 589 4.22 -16.66 27.23
N GLU A 590 4.23 -17.89 26.71
CA GLU A 590 5.20 -18.33 25.70
C GLU A 590 5.02 -17.59 24.36
N THR A 591 3.79 -17.54 23.84
CA THR A 591 3.49 -16.89 22.55
C THR A 591 3.76 -15.38 22.60
N LEU A 592 3.46 -14.76 23.73
CA LEU A 592 3.62 -13.33 23.96
C LEU A 592 4.99 -12.95 24.52
N SER A 593 5.99 -13.83 24.51
CA SER A 593 7.35 -13.49 24.95
C SER A 593 8.36 -13.64 23.82
N ASP A 594 9.49 -12.95 23.91
CA ASP A 594 10.63 -13.07 22.98
C ASP A 594 10.25 -12.86 21.51
N LEU A 595 9.60 -11.74 21.21
CA LEU A 595 9.20 -11.38 19.85
C LEU A 595 9.67 -9.98 19.46
N HIS A 596 9.90 -9.77 18.17
CA HIS A 596 10.10 -8.44 17.62
C HIS A 596 8.78 -7.66 17.63
N SER A 597 8.79 -6.41 18.04
CA SER A 597 7.59 -5.56 18.01
C SER A 597 7.12 -5.32 16.57
N PRO A 598 5.83 -5.50 16.24
CA PRO A 598 5.31 -5.12 14.93
C PRO A 598 5.42 -3.62 14.66
N LEU A 599 5.37 -2.77 15.69
CA LEU A 599 5.52 -1.31 15.55
C LEU A 599 6.95 -0.89 15.20
N ASN A 600 7.95 -1.65 15.64
CA ASN A 600 9.36 -1.41 15.35
C ASN A 600 10.15 -2.72 15.44
N PRO A 601 10.60 -3.31 14.32
CA PRO A 601 11.28 -4.61 14.33
C PRO A 601 12.65 -4.58 15.02
N ASN A 602 13.20 -3.40 15.34
CA ASN A 602 14.44 -3.32 16.11
C ASN A 602 14.19 -3.50 17.63
N ILE A 603 12.95 -3.44 18.09
CA ILE A 603 12.59 -3.60 19.50
C ILE A 603 12.27 -5.07 19.80
N LEU A 604 12.98 -5.65 20.77
CA LEU A 604 12.75 -7.00 21.27
C LEU A 604 11.91 -6.96 22.55
N LEU A 605 10.73 -7.55 22.47
CA LEU A 605 9.80 -7.72 23.57
C LEU A 605 10.14 -9.03 24.29
N SER A 606 10.55 -8.95 25.56
CA SER A 606 10.75 -10.13 26.42
C SER A 606 9.38 -10.58 26.98
N GLY A 607 9.26 -10.84 28.27
CA GLY A 607 7.99 -11.16 28.93
C GLY A 607 7.09 -9.94 29.15
N ILE A 608 5.78 -10.21 29.25
CA ILE A 608 4.78 -9.23 29.67
C ILE A 608 4.84 -9.03 31.18
N ASN A 609 4.86 -7.77 31.63
CA ASN A 609 4.60 -7.39 33.01
C ASN A 609 3.08 -7.37 33.26
N VAL A 610 2.53 -8.53 33.62
CA VAL A 610 1.08 -8.75 33.75
C VAL A 610 0.44 -7.79 34.75
N GLU A 611 1.11 -7.47 35.86
CA GLU A 611 0.58 -6.56 36.89
C GLU A 611 0.37 -5.13 36.38
N ARG A 612 1.22 -4.70 35.44
CA ARG A 612 1.14 -3.37 34.82
C ARG A 612 0.20 -3.34 33.60
N CYS A 613 -0.32 -4.50 33.17
CA CYS A 613 -1.28 -4.56 32.09
C CYS A 613 -2.68 -4.14 32.56
N ARG A 614 -3.42 -3.49 31.66
CA ARG A 614 -4.79 -3.04 31.90
C ARG A 614 -5.58 -3.01 30.60
N TYR A 615 -6.88 -2.77 30.67
CA TYR A 615 -7.68 -2.38 29.51
C TYR A 615 -8.20 -0.95 29.72
N MET A 616 -8.47 -0.24 28.63
CA MET A 616 -9.00 1.13 28.68
C MET A 616 -10.52 1.13 28.68
N ASP A 617 -11.14 2.18 29.24
CA ASP A 617 -12.59 2.23 29.44
C ASP A 617 -13.40 2.57 28.18
N SER A 618 -12.75 2.93 27.08
CA SER A 618 -13.43 3.25 25.82
C SER A 618 -14.24 2.09 25.25
N LYS A 619 -15.13 2.38 24.29
CA LYS A 619 -16.11 1.42 23.74
C LYS A 619 -15.50 0.08 23.32
N MET A 620 -14.32 0.09 22.69
CA MET A 620 -13.67 -1.12 22.17
C MET A 620 -12.75 -1.82 23.18
N LYS A 621 -12.69 -1.37 24.43
CA LYS A 621 -11.85 -1.89 25.51
C LYS A 621 -10.40 -2.22 25.08
N PRO A 622 -9.65 -1.27 24.48
CA PRO A 622 -8.25 -1.48 24.07
C PRO A 622 -7.40 -2.08 25.19
N LEU A 623 -6.51 -3.01 24.86
CA LEU A 623 -5.58 -3.59 25.82
C LEU A 623 -4.34 -2.71 25.92
N TRP A 624 -3.92 -2.38 27.13
CA TRP A 624 -2.64 -1.79 27.44
C TRP A 624 -1.72 -2.90 27.94
N ILE A 625 -0.79 -3.33 27.09
CA ILE A 625 0.17 -4.40 27.39
C ILE A 625 1.53 -3.77 27.67
N VAL A 626 2.15 -4.16 28.78
CA VAL A 626 3.47 -3.68 29.20
C VAL A 626 4.46 -4.82 29.06
N TYR A 627 5.51 -4.62 28.28
CA TYR A 627 6.60 -5.55 28.08
C TYR A 627 7.86 -5.11 28.82
N ASN A 628 8.68 -6.08 29.21
CA ASN A 628 10.07 -5.81 29.57
C ASN A 628 10.91 -5.73 28.28
N ASN A 629 11.81 -4.74 28.21
CA ASN A 629 12.76 -4.65 27.11
C ASN A 629 13.84 -5.74 27.26
N LYS A 630 13.97 -6.60 26.25
CA LYS A 630 14.94 -7.72 26.30
C LYS A 630 16.39 -7.25 26.33
N LEU A 631 16.70 -6.11 25.71
CA LEU A 631 18.07 -5.62 25.52
C LEU A 631 18.51 -4.62 26.59
N LEU A 632 17.56 -4.05 27.33
CA LEU A 632 17.83 -3.09 28.41
C LEU A 632 17.03 -3.48 29.65
N GLY A 633 17.68 -4.19 30.58
CA GLY A 633 17.08 -4.63 31.83
C GLY A 633 16.49 -3.47 32.64
N GLY A 634 15.30 -3.69 33.19
CA GLY A 634 14.55 -2.69 33.97
C GLY A 634 13.76 -1.66 33.15
N ASP A 635 13.98 -1.57 31.84
CA ASP A 635 13.19 -0.73 30.95
C ASP A 635 11.89 -1.44 30.53
N THR A 636 10.81 -0.66 30.43
CA THR A 636 9.48 -1.20 30.09
C THR A 636 8.85 -0.45 28.93
N LEU A 637 8.25 -1.20 28.02
CA LEU A 637 7.65 -0.69 26.78
C LEU A 637 6.16 -0.98 26.79
N GLY A 638 5.35 0.02 26.46
CA GLY A 638 3.90 -0.13 26.38
C GLY A 638 3.43 -0.27 24.94
N ILE A 639 2.48 -1.17 24.71
CA ILE A 639 1.76 -1.31 23.45
C ILE A 639 0.27 -1.32 23.75
N ILE A 640 -0.49 -0.50 23.01
CA ILE A 640 -1.95 -0.54 23.02
C ILE A 640 -2.41 -1.41 21.86
N PHE A 641 -3.10 -2.51 22.16
CA PHE A 641 -3.79 -3.32 21.15
C PHE A 641 -5.25 -2.87 21.05
N LYS A 642 -5.66 -2.44 19.85
CA LYS A 642 -7.04 -2.10 19.53
C LYS A 642 -7.65 -3.14 18.59
N ASN A 643 -8.90 -3.47 18.85
CA ASN A 643 -9.71 -4.37 18.04
C ASN A 643 -11.15 -3.81 18.01
N GLY A 644 -11.69 -3.53 16.84
CA GLY A 644 -12.98 -2.88 16.63
C GLY A 644 -12.93 -1.48 15.99
N ASP A 645 -11.76 -0.84 15.96
CA ASP A 645 -11.54 0.48 15.33
C ASP A 645 -10.61 0.33 14.12
N ASP A 646 -10.86 1.10 13.05
CA ASP A 646 -9.97 1.16 11.88
C ASP A 646 -8.83 2.17 12.14
N LEU A 647 -7.59 1.68 12.20
CA LEU A 647 -6.41 2.52 12.49
C LEU A 647 -5.70 3.06 11.24
N ARG A 648 -6.24 2.85 10.03
CA ARG A 648 -5.58 3.31 8.79
C ARG A 648 -5.49 4.84 8.74
N GLN A 649 -6.52 5.54 9.20
CA GLN A 649 -6.53 7.01 9.24
C GLN A 649 -5.54 7.55 10.28
N ASP A 650 -5.48 6.99 11.48
CA ASP A 650 -4.49 7.34 12.51
C ASP A 650 -3.07 7.11 12.00
N MET A 651 -2.82 5.96 11.34
CA MET A 651 -1.53 5.61 10.75
C MET A 651 -1.08 6.63 9.69
N LEU A 652 -1.97 7.02 8.77
CA LEU A 652 -1.70 8.04 7.77
C LEU A 652 -1.43 9.41 8.42
N THR A 653 -2.26 9.81 9.39
CA THR A 653 -2.10 11.09 10.09
C THR A 653 -0.74 11.19 10.79
N LEU A 654 -0.34 10.15 11.51
CA LEU A 654 0.96 10.09 12.17
C LEU A 654 2.13 10.05 11.16
N GLN A 655 1.96 9.41 10.01
CA GLN A 655 2.95 9.44 8.93
C GLN A 655 3.12 10.84 8.33
N ILE A 656 2.02 11.57 8.13
CA ILE A 656 2.06 12.97 7.67
C ILE A 656 2.74 13.86 8.72
N LEU A 657 2.42 13.69 10.01
CA LEU A 657 3.12 14.40 11.09
C LEU A 657 4.63 14.09 11.10
N ARG A 658 5.05 12.84 10.84
CA ARG A 658 6.47 12.50 10.66
C ARG A 658 7.10 13.24 9.48
N LEU A 659 6.37 13.34 8.36
CA LEU A 659 6.87 14.06 7.19
C LEU A 659 7.01 15.56 7.48
N MET A 660 6.02 16.17 8.14
CA MET A 660 6.09 17.57 8.58
C MET A 660 7.28 17.80 9.51
N ASP A 661 7.48 16.93 10.51
CA ASP A 661 8.64 16.97 11.41
C ASP A 661 9.97 16.96 10.65
N LEU A 662 10.07 16.09 9.64
CA LEU A 662 11.26 15.95 8.81
C LEU A 662 11.52 17.24 8.01
N LEU A 663 10.50 17.77 7.33
CA LEU A 663 10.62 19.00 6.53
C LEU A 663 10.95 20.23 7.39
N TRP A 664 10.34 20.35 8.57
CA TRP A 664 10.68 21.44 9.50
C TRP A 664 12.12 21.31 10.00
N LYS A 665 12.58 20.09 10.33
CA LYS A 665 13.97 19.85 10.75
C LYS A 665 14.98 20.11 9.64
N GLU A 666 14.66 19.80 8.37
CA GLU A 666 15.46 20.19 7.21
C GLU A 666 15.58 21.73 7.09
N ALA A 667 14.51 22.45 7.44
CA ALA A 667 14.51 23.91 7.55
C ALA A 667 15.07 24.45 8.89
N ASN A 668 15.76 23.62 9.69
CA ASN A 668 16.31 23.95 11.01
C ASN A 668 15.29 24.37 12.07
N LEU A 669 14.04 23.89 11.97
CA LEU A 669 12.96 24.12 12.92
C LEU A 669 12.54 22.80 13.61
N ASP A 670 12.93 22.61 14.87
CA ASP A 670 12.50 21.46 15.69
C ASP A 670 11.31 21.84 16.59
N LEU A 671 10.10 21.50 16.16
CA LEU A 671 8.87 21.74 16.93
C LEU A 671 8.59 20.69 18.02
N ARG A 672 9.51 19.73 18.24
CA ARG A 672 9.43 18.72 19.31
C ARG A 672 8.15 17.87 19.27
N ILE A 673 7.63 17.58 18.08
CA ILE A 673 6.44 16.73 17.92
C ILE A 673 6.78 15.26 18.17
N VAL A 674 5.79 14.48 18.65
CA VAL A 674 5.96 13.06 19.01
C VAL A 674 5.04 12.18 18.16
N PRO A 675 5.43 11.85 16.91
CA PRO A 675 4.62 11.02 16.03
C PRO A 675 4.84 9.53 16.31
N TYR A 676 4.25 9.07 17.42
CA TYR A 676 4.34 7.69 17.91
C TYR A 676 3.87 6.65 16.88
N GLY A 677 4.32 5.40 17.05
CA GLY A 677 3.98 4.27 16.20
C GLY A 677 2.49 3.95 16.22
N CYS A 678 1.90 3.75 15.05
CA CYS A 678 0.56 3.23 14.86
C CYS A 678 0.58 2.32 13.63
N LEU A 679 0.07 1.10 13.77
CA LEU A 679 0.11 0.09 12.71
C LEU A 679 -1.20 -0.69 12.68
N ALA A 680 -1.90 -0.64 11.55
CA ALA A 680 -2.98 -1.57 11.27
C ALA A 680 -2.41 -2.98 11.03
N THR A 681 -3.03 -4.01 11.61
CA THR A 681 -2.55 -5.40 11.52
C THR A 681 -3.61 -6.37 10.98
N GLY A 682 -4.86 -5.94 10.82
CA GLY A 682 -5.97 -6.74 10.29
C GLY A 682 -7.27 -5.94 10.16
N ASP A 683 -8.39 -6.62 9.90
CA ASP A 683 -9.73 -5.99 9.90
C ASP A 683 -9.97 -5.30 11.25
N ARG A 684 -10.10 -3.97 11.21
CA ARG A 684 -10.36 -3.10 12.37
C ARG A 684 -9.51 -3.47 13.59
N SER A 685 -8.24 -3.78 13.37
CA SER A 685 -7.32 -4.17 14.44
C SER A 685 -5.92 -3.66 14.18
N GLY A 686 -5.21 -3.35 15.26
CA GLY A 686 -3.85 -2.84 15.17
C GLY A 686 -3.24 -2.46 16.50
N LEU A 687 -2.03 -1.91 16.42
CA LEU A 687 -1.20 -1.55 17.55
C LEU A 687 -0.91 -0.05 17.55
N ILE A 688 -0.84 0.52 18.75
CA ILE A 688 -0.39 1.89 19.00
C ILE A 688 0.74 1.83 20.03
N GLU A 689 1.81 2.56 19.77
CA GLU A 689 2.93 2.73 20.69
C GLU A 689 2.50 3.58 21.88
N VAL A 690 2.82 3.12 23.09
CA VAL A 690 2.62 3.95 24.29
C VAL A 690 3.77 4.94 24.41
N VAL A 691 3.44 6.22 24.43
CA VAL A 691 4.36 7.27 24.87
C VAL A 691 4.48 7.20 26.39
N SER A 692 5.67 6.85 26.86
CA SER A 692 5.96 6.75 28.29
C SER A 692 6.04 8.14 28.92
N SER A 693 5.79 8.23 30.23
CA SER A 693 5.83 9.50 31.00
C SER A 693 4.88 10.59 30.48
N ALA A 694 3.81 10.21 29.79
CA ALA A 694 2.76 11.10 29.32
C ALA A 694 1.45 10.86 30.07
N ASP A 695 0.65 11.91 30.21
CA ASP A 695 -0.72 11.83 30.71
C ASP A 695 -1.66 12.73 29.90
N THR A 696 -2.95 12.42 29.93
CA THR A 696 -3.96 13.24 29.24
C THR A 696 -4.20 14.54 30.02
N ILE A 697 -4.48 15.63 29.29
CA ILE A 697 -4.83 16.92 29.93
C ILE A 697 -6.02 16.75 30.89
N ALA A 698 -7.00 15.91 30.53
CA ALA A 698 -8.15 15.61 31.38
C ALA A 698 -7.74 14.97 32.72
N ASN A 699 -6.83 13.99 32.71
CA ASN A 699 -6.35 13.34 33.93
C ASN A 699 -5.54 14.31 34.81
N ILE A 700 -4.69 15.15 34.21
CA ILE A 700 -3.92 16.17 34.93
C ILE A 700 -4.86 17.14 35.66
N GLN A 701 -5.92 17.57 34.99
CA GLN A 701 -6.92 18.44 35.58
C GLN A 701 -7.68 17.77 36.73
N LEU A 702 -8.06 16.50 36.58
CA LEU A 702 -8.75 15.73 37.63
C LEU A 702 -7.88 15.44 38.86
N THR A 703 -6.57 15.23 38.69
CA THR A 703 -5.66 14.90 39.79
C THR A 703 -5.16 16.13 40.56
N SER A 704 -5.16 17.30 39.92
CA SER A 704 -4.79 18.57 40.56
C SER A 704 -5.81 19.10 41.59
N SER A 705 -7.06 18.60 41.57
CA SER A 705 -8.12 19.03 42.48
C SER A 705 -8.05 18.31 43.84
N ASN A 706 -7.04 18.65 44.65
CA ASN A 706 -7.08 18.40 46.10
C ASN A 706 -7.81 19.51 46.88
N VAL A 707 -8.49 20.44 46.18
CA VAL A 707 -9.29 21.51 46.77
C VAL A 707 -10.74 21.33 46.32
N ALA A 708 -11.66 21.37 47.29
CA ALA A 708 -13.09 21.12 47.19
C ALA A 708 -13.90 22.10 46.29
N ALA A 709 -13.36 22.57 45.17
CA ALA A 709 -14.03 23.47 44.25
C ALA A 709 -14.36 22.74 42.94
N ALA A 710 -15.65 22.57 42.70
CA ALA A 710 -16.28 22.02 41.50
C ALA A 710 -16.11 22.93 40.26
N ALA A 711 -14.88 23.13 39.79
CA ALA A 711 -14.60 23.76 38.50
C ALA A 711 -14.15 22.69 37.50
N ALA A 712 -14.81 22.60 36.35
CA ALA A 712 -14.50 21.63 35.30
C ALA A 712 -13.09 21.81 34.70
N PHE A 713 -12.45 22.97 34.90
CA PHE A 713 -11.11 23.30 34.42
C PHE A 713 -10.39 24.22 35.42
N ASN A 714 -9.37 23.69 36.11
CA ASN A 714 -8.43 24.51 36.87
C ASN A 714 -7.35 25.05 35.92
N LYS A 715 -7.27 26.37 35.76
CA LYS A 715 -6.33 27.05 34.85
C LYS A 715 -4.86 26.80 35.23
N ASP A 716 -4.58 26.62 36.52
CA ASP A 716 -3.20 26.46 37.02
C ASP A 716 -2.76 25.00 37.07
N ALA A 717 -3.69 24.05 36.93
CA ALA A 717 -3.42 22.61 37.04
C ALA A 717 -2.29 22.14 36.12
N LEU A 718 -2.33 22.56 34.85
CA LEU A 718 -1.35 22.14 33.86
C LEU A 718 0.04 22.72 34.17
N LEU A 719 0.09 24.00 34.56
CA LEU A 719 1.35 24.66 34.91
C LEU A 719 1.95 24.05 36.19
N ASN A 720 1.13 23.77 37.20
CA ASN A 720 1.58 23.15 38.45
C ASN A 720 2.11 21.74 38.21
N TRP A 721 1.39 20.94 37.41
CA TRP A 721 1.86 19.62 36.99
C TRP A 721 3.21 19.71 36.25
N LEU A 722 3.39 20.71 35.37
CA LEU A 722 4.67 20.94 34.71
C LEU A 722 5.78 21.32 35.69
N LYS A 723 5.51 22.22 36.67
CA LYS A 723 6.48 22.62 37.70
C LYS A 723 6.88 21.44 38.60
N GLU A 724 5.94 20.59 38.99
CA GLU A 724 6.20 19.39 39.79
C GLU A 724 7.10 18.38 39.05
N ARG A 725 6.97 18.30 37.72
CA ARG A 725 7.75 17.39 36.87
C ARG A 725 9.09 17.97 36.41
N ASN A 726 9.27 19.28 36.49
CA ASN A 726 10.46 20.00 36.03
C ASN A 726 10.93 20.95 37.14
N THR A 727 11.45 20.40 38.23
CA THR A 727 11.93 21.17 39.37
C THR A 727 13.17 21.99 39.00
N GLY A 728 13.08 23.32 39.13
CA GLY A 728 14.08 24.32 38.76
C GLY A 728 13.40 25.56 38.20
#